data_AF-A0A2L0EJD0-F1
#
_entry.id   AF-A0A2L0EJD0-F1
#
_cell.length_a   1.000
_cell.length_b   1.000
_cell.length_c   1.000
_cell.angle_alpha   90.00
_cell.angle_beta   90.00
_cell.angle_gamma   90.00
#
_symmetry.space_group_name_H-M   'P 1'
#
loop_
_entity.id
_entity.type
_entity.pdbx_description
1 polymer ?
#
loop_
_entity_poly.entity_id
_entity_poly.type
_entity_poly.pdbx_seq_one_letter_code
_entity_poly.pdbx_strand_id
1 'polypeptide(L)'
;MPTTTSGFFLQCAARGTLELVLPAADAPSGVEHHRREQASGPWYRAATFAEGLGPVGAVSLIQSNFGDPGHLEVVVRAGDRLAAFWCAPASAPSWSEPRIFAEGAAGDPALIQGGSGGRGNFELVVPHASGGIAHYHRDNDTAELGWRGPAIFGADLGPVEAVALIQRQGGAPGDLVVVARLGDRLLLFSRPPGAGAAWRGPEEVVSGVRGAPALLETTSGGGSALELLSPLAGVGIARWCRDDTRGARFRGPTVLATDLGRCDVVSAIASRPLGRLELVVRAGEQVVHLARDGELWSRRVILRGAPPAAAAAPSPARAPSPASAPAPSPASAPAPSAAAAPAPSPASAPAPSPASAPAPSAAAAPAPSPAAAPPSPAPRRTGAAPQLRAGPHRAGFRRIHALSLSEDARYPSTWPFQGEIYRCPETIAALLYYPALADGEEAPLSPGGPFPVVAIAHERRLRASAVAPGAPADIGQDYRQLAGIMAHLARWGFAVIAPDLSWLAPDAAPLRRAAVLRDALSHLRAGSRGPLLADFDRAGLLGHGLGAQAALALSLDAASPFHIRAVALLAPAGEPERAPPIDALAPRPVLIVHGTADPVAAGSPAALYERARAPKHLVTLPGANHFGYATSLGLAGPLDAPAELSRREQQALATGYLAAFFNGYLRDARASLDALSGQAALEGLEAQEIPVRAEVPGSGAGT
;
A
#
# COMPACT_ATOMS: atom_id res chain seq x y z
N MET A 1 -1.96 19.53 -19.19
CA MET A 1 -0.76 19.03 -18.48
C MET A 1 -1.02 19.17 -16.99
N PRO A 2 -0.91 18.14 -16.14
CA PRO A 2 -1.13 18.33 -14.72
C PRO A 2 0.01 19.22 -14.21
N THR A 3 -0.33 20.44 -13.82
CA THR A 3 0.57 21.41 -13.23
C THR A 3 0.98 20.88 -11.85
N THR A 4 2.15 20.26 -11.75
CA THR A 4 2.77 19.99 -10.45
C THR A 4 3.08 21.35 -9.82
N THR A 5 2.31 21.73 -8.81
CA THR A 5 2.57 22.92 -7.99
C THR A 5 3.57 22.53 -6.92
N SER A 6 4.86 22.54 -7.26
CA SER A 6 5.93 22.08 -6.37
C SER A 6 6.19 23.06 -5.23
N GLY A 7 6.65 22.59 -4.08
CA GLY A 7 7.04 23.41 -2.93
C GLY A 7 8.41 22.99 -2.41
N PHE A 8 9.23 23.94 -1.96
CA PHE A 8 10.60 23.67 -1.50
C PHE A 8 10.84 24.25 -0.11
N PHE A 9 11.49 23.46 0.74
CA PHE A 9 11.65 23.74 2.17
C PHE A 9 13.11 23.58 2.59
N LEU A 10 13.63 24.52 3.41
CA LEU A 10 14.97 24.43 3.99
C LEU A 10 15.06 24.97 5.42
N GLN A 11 16.16 24.64 6.10
CA GLN A 11 16.54 25.23 7.38
C GLN A 11 17.72 26.19 7.17
N CYS A 12 17.60 27.42 7.67
CA CYS A 12 18.65 28.42 7.66
C CYS A 12 19.76 28.10 8.67
N ALA A 13 21.02 28.24 8.24
CA ALA A 13 22.21 27.83 8.98
C ALA A 13 22.44 28.57 10.31
N ALA A 14 21.97 29.81 10.45
CA ALA A 14 22.40 30.67 11.56
C ALA A 14 21.43 30.80 12.74
N ARG A 15 20.19 30.30 12.65
CA ARG A 15 19.18 30.54 13.70
C ARG A 15 18.20 29.40 13.97
N GLY A 16 18.35 28.25 13.29
CA GLY A 16 17.37 27.16 13.37
C GLY A 16 16.00 27.52 12.77
N THR A 17 15.89 28.67 12.11
CA THR A 17 14.72 29.14 11.38
C THR A 17 14.47 28.25 10.17
N LEU A 18 13.23 27.88 9.96
CA LEU A 18 12.78 27.15 8.79
C LEU A 18 12.14 28.11 7.79
N GLU A 19 12.52 27.94 6.52
CA GLU A 19 12.06 28.74 5.39
C GLU A 19 11.33 27.82 4.42
N LEU A 20 10.18 28.27 3.94
CA LEU A 20 9.36 27.54 2.98
C LEU A 20 8.94 28.48 1.87
N VAL A 21 9.12 28.06 0.62
CA VAL A 21 8.56 28.76 -0.53
C VAL A 21 7.61 27.84 -1.30
N LEU A 22 6.47 28.40 -1.68
CA LEU A 22 5.39 27.69 -2.39
C LEU A 22 4.84 28.61 -3.48
N PRO A 23 4.50 28.10 -4.68
CA PRO A 23 3.68 28.84 -5.62
C PRO A 23 2.34 29.21 -4.96
N ALA A 24 1.89 30.44 -5.19
CA ALA A 24 0.58 30.90 -4.71
C ALA A 24 -0.52 30.06 -5.37
N ALA A 25 -1.52 29.62 -4.58
CA ALA A 25 -2.65 28.85 -5.12
C ALA A 25 -3.78 29.73 -5.66
N ASP A 26 -3.90 30.94 -5.13
CA ASP A 26 -4.95 31.90 -5.44
C ASP A 26 -4.35 33.16 -6.07
N ALA A 27 -5.19 33.98 -6.71
CA ALA A 27 -4.78 35.29 -7.19
C ALA A 27 -4.49 36.24 -6.00
N PRO A 28 -3.43 37.08 -6.06
CA PRO A 28 -2.50 37.25 -7.18
C PRO A 28 -1.51 36.08 -7.33
N SER A 29 -1.19 35.73 -8.59
CA SER A 29 -0.17 34.71 -8.90
C SER A 29 1.19 35.11 -8.34
N GLY A 30 2.05 34.17 -7.99
CA GLY A 30 3.40 34.47 -7.50
C GLY A 30 3.96 33.33 -6.64
N VAL A 31 4.86 33.67 -5.73
CA VAL A 31 5.46 32.76 -4.76
C VAL A 31 5.24 33.31 -3.36
N GLU A 32 4.69 32.47 -2.48
CA GLU A 32 4.58 32.75 -1.06
C GLU A 32 5.85 32.29 -0.32
N HIS A 33 6.36 33.17 0.51
CA HIS A 33 7.50 32.90 1.39
C HIS A 33 7.00 32.83 2.83
N HIS A 34 7.16 31.68 3.48
CA HIS A 34 6.75 31.40 4.85
C HIS A 34 7.96 31.15 5.73
N ARG A 35 7.89 31.62 6.98
CA ARG A 35 8.94 31.52 7.99
C ARG A 35 8.44 30.85 9.26
N ARG A 36 9.35 30.13 9.91
CA ARG A 36 9.16 29.63 11.27
C ARG A 36 10.45 29.80 12.07
N GLU A 37 10.41 30.70 13.03
CA GLU A 37 11.61 31.10 13.78
C GLU A 37 12.04 30.10 14.85
N GLN A 38 11.09 29.36 15.42
CA GLN A 38 11.35 28.40 16.51
C GLN A 38 10.68 27.04 16.24
N ALA A 39 11.30 25.95 16.68
CA ALA A 39 10.84 24.58 16.45
C ALA A 39 9.47 24.24 17.08
N SER A 40 8.94 25.07 17.98
CA SER A 40 7.58 24.97 18.54
C SER A 40 6.66 26.11 18.10
N GLY A 41 7.18 27.15 17.45
CA GLY A 41 6.41 28.33 17.03
C GLY A 41 5.53 28.07 15.80
N PRO A 42 4.54 28.94 15.53
CA PRO A 42 3.74 28.87 14.32
C PRO A 42 4.56 29.27 13.10
N TRP A 43 4.10 28.82 11.95
CA TRP A 43 4.52 29.38 10.67
C TRP A 43 3.78 30.69 10.39
N TYR A 44 4.43 31.63 9.72
CA TYR A 44 3.79 32.85 9.22
C TYR A 44 4.26 33.17 7.80
N ARG A 45 3.39 33.79 7.01
CA ARG A 45 3.73 34.30 5.67
C ARG A 45 4.56 35.57 5.82
N ALA A 46 5.81 35.53 5.40
CA ALA A 46 6.78 36.61 5.51
C ALA A 46 6.76 37.56 4.29
N ALA A 47 6.53 37.03 3.08
CA ALA A 47 6.40 37.82 1.86
C ALA A 47 5.60 37.09 0.76
N THR A 48 5.22 37.84 -0.26
CA THR A 48 4.81 37.33 -1.57
C THR A 48 5.66 38.05 -2.63
N PHE A 49 6.17 37.31 -3.60
CA PHE A 49 7.03 37.84 -4.65
C PHE A 49 6.74 37.16 -6.00
N ALA A 50 7.43 37.61 -7.05
CA ALA A 50 7.27 37.09 -8.43
C ALA A 50 5.87 37.31 -9.04
N GLU A 51 5.08 38.28 -8.53
CA GLU A 51 3.71 38.51 -9.00
C GLU A 51 3.63 38.90 -10.48
N GLY A 52 4.67 39.58 -10.99
CA GLY A 52 4.80 39.96 -12.39
C GLY A 52 5.17 38.84 -13.38
N LEU A 53 5.47 37.62 -12.90
CA LEU A 53 5.83 36.49 -13.79
C LEU A 53 4.62 35.71 -14.33
N GLY A 54 3.43 35.97 -13.80
CA GLY A 54 2.23 35.16 -14.06
C GLY A 54 2.21 33.86 -13.25
N PRO A 55 1.41 32.86 -13.67
CA PRO A 55 1.27 31.61 -12.92
C PRO A 55 2.60 30.87 -12.74
N VAL A 56 3.02 30.73 -11.48
CA VAL A 56 4.19 29.97 -11.09
C VAL A 56 3.82 28.49 -10.97
N GLY A 57 4.55 27.64 -11.67
CA GLY A 57 4.36 26.19 -11.62
C GLY A 57 5.20 25.54 -10.53
N ALA A 58 6.46 25.92 -10.38
CA ALA A 58 7.38 25.21 -9.50
C ALA A 58 8.48 26.13 -8.94
N VAL A 59 9.03 25.77 -7.79
CA VAL A 59 10.10 26.51 -7.10
C VAL A 59 11.17 25.57 -6.54
N SER A 60 12.41 26.06 -6.45
CA SER A 60 13.49 25.44 -5.69
C SER A 60 14.26 26.51 -4.92
N LEU A 61 14.62 26.22 -3.68
CA LEU A 61 15.18 27.18 -2.73
C LEU A 61 16.45 26.63 -2.10
N ILE A 62 17.47 27.48 -2.01
CA ILE A 62 18.68 27.23 -1.21
C ILE A 62 18.99 28.44 -0.34
N GLN A 63 19.81 28.23 0.69
CA GLN A 63 20.56 29.31 1.32
C GLN A 63 21.99 29.23 0.79
N SER A 64 22.46 30.30 0.14
CA SER A 64 23.82 30.37 -0.39
C SER A 64 24.80 30.95 0.63
N ASN A 65 26.09 30.90 0.31
CA ASN A 65 27.14 31.58 1.07
C ASN A 65 27.35 33.06 0.68
N PHE A 66 26.43 33.67 -0.08
CA PHE A 66 26.50 35.10 -0.40
C PHE A 66 25.99 35.90 0.80
N GLY A 67 26.86 36.72 1.41
CA GLY A 67 26.54 37.46 2.63
C GLY A 67 26.62 36.60 3.89
N ASP A 68 26.27 37.18 5.04
CA ASP A 68 26.29 36.54 6.35
C ASP A 68 24.94 36.79 7.06
N PRO A 69 24.15 35.75 7.39
CA PRO A 69 24.42 34.31 7.32
C PRO A 69 24.27 33.63 5.94
N GLY A 70 24.05 34.39 4.87
CA GLY A 70 23.83 33.85 3.52
C GLY A 70 22.46 34.20 2.95
N HIS A 71 22.41 34.57 1.68
CA HIS A 71 21.18 34.92 0.97
C HIS A 71 20.28 33.69 0.77
N LEU A 72 18.96 33.91 0.79
CA LEU A 72 18.03 32.95 0.21
C LEU A 72 18.06 33.12 -1.31
N GLU A 73 18.16 32.02 -2.05
CA GLU A 73 18.18 32.01 -3.51
C GLU A 73 17.09 31.07 -4.02
N VAL A 74 16.25 31.55 -4.94
CA VAL A 74 15.14 30.80 -5.50
C VAL A 74 15.25 30.74 -7.01
N VAL A 75 15.05 29.55 -7.57
CA VAL A 75 14.72 29.39 -8.99
C VAL A 75 13.23 29.07 -9.11
N VAL A 76 12.54 29.86 -9.93
CA VAL A 76 11.11 29.75 -10.22
C VAL A 76 10.91 29.28 -11.65
N ARG A 77 9.99 28.34 -11.87
CA ARG A 77 9.46 28.03 -13.20
C ARG A 77 8.09 28.69 -13.40
N ALA A 78 8.01 29.62 -14.35
CA ALA A 78 6.77 30.26 -14.78
C ALA A 78 6.52 29.94 -16.27
N GLY A 79 5.55 29.08 -16.55
CA GLY A 79 5.42 28.45 -17.87
C GLY A 79 6.61 27.55 -18.16
N ASP A 80 7.32 27.80 -19.26
CA ASP A 80 8.56 27.14 -19.66
C ASP A 80 9.83 27.93 -19.30
N ARG A 81 9.68 29.13 -18.72
CA ARG A 81 10.78 30.02 -18.36
C ARG A 81 11.27 29.75 -16.95
N LEU A 82 12.59 29.87 -16.76
CA LEU A 82 13.26 29.86 -15.46
C LEU A 82 13.73 31.26 -15.08
N ALA A 83 13.38 31.69 -13.87
CA ALA A 83 13.78 32.96 -13.29
C ALA A 83 14.46 32.75 -11.94
N ALA A 84 15.59 33.42 -11.72
CA ALA A 84 16.31 33.42 -10.46
C ALA A 84 15.98 34.68 -9.63
N PHE A 85 15.87 34.49 -8.32
CA PHE A 85 15.63 35.51 -7.31
C PHE A 85 16.57 35.31 -6.14
N TRP A 86 16.90 36.39 -5.44
CA TRP A 86 17.61 36.31 -4.17
C TRP A 86 17.02 37.26 -3.13
N CYS A 87 17.17 36.93 -1.86
CA CYS A 87 16.78 37.76 -0.72
C CYS A 87 17.93 37.78 0.29
N ALA A 88 18.47 38.96 0.56
CA ALA A 88 19.45 39.14 1.62
C ALA A 88 18.84 38.85 3.01
N PRO A 89 19.65 38.43 3.99
CA PRO A 89 19.20 38.28 5.37
C PRO A 89 18.64 39.58 5.93
N ALA A 90 17.34 39.58 6.23
CA ALA A 90 16.65 40.73 6.82
C ALA A 90 15.45 40.26 7.67
N SER A 91 15.07 41.06 8.67
CA SER A 91 13.88 40.83 9.48
C SER A 91 12.60 40.87 8.64
N ALA A 92 12.51 41.83 7.73
CA ALA A 92 11.52 41.88 6.66
C ALA A 92 12.18 41.45 5.32
N PRO A 93 11.78 40.31 4.72
CA PRO A 93 12.38 39.85 3.47
C PRO A 93 12.01 40.77 2.31
N SER A 94 13.03 41.12 1.51
CA SER A 94 12.88 41.87 0.26
C SER A 94 13.57 41.07 -0.84
N TRP A 95 12.76 40.55 -1.76
CA TRP A 95 13.22 39.74 -2.89
C TRP A 95 13.69 40.64 -4.04
N SER A 96 14.72 40.20 -4.76
CA SER A 96 15.22 40.88 -5.96
C SER A 96 14.18 40.87 -7.09
N GLU A 97 14.40 41.71 -8.10
CA GLU A 97 13.71 41.55 -9.39
C GLU A 97 14.06 40.21 -10.06
N PRO A 98 13.16 39.65 -10.91
CA PRO A 98 13.41 38.38 -11.60
C PRO A 98 14.55 38.50 -12.61
N ARG A 99 15.54 37.60 -12.53
CA ARG A 99 16.50 37.38 -13.62
C ARG A 99 16.12 36.13 -14.41
N ILE A 100 15.47 36.32 -15.55
CA ILE A 100 15.18 35.22 -16.49
C ILE A 100 16.50 34.77 -17.12
N PHE A 101 16.75 33.45 -17.15
CA PHE A 101 18.02 32.91 -17.67
C PHE A 101 17.88 31.69 -18.58
N ALA A 102 16.69 31.07 -18.65
CA ALA A 102 16.46 29.92 -19.52
C ALA A 102 14.97 29.75 -19.86
N GLU A 103 14.71 29.02 -20.94
CA GLU A 103 13.39 28.60 -21.42
C GLU A 103 13.39 27.08 -21.70
N GLY A 104 12.23 26.50 -22.02
CA GLY A 104 12.10 25.06 -22.31
C GLY A 104 12.00 24.14 -21.08
N ALA A 105 11.80 24.67 -19.88
CA ALA A 105 11.60 23.87 -18.67
C ALA A 105 10.18 23.25 -18.61
N ALA A 106 10.05 21.99 -18.16
CA ALA A 106 8.80 21.23 -18.20
C ALA A 106 8.40 20.51 -16.89
N GLY A 107 9.01 20.85 -15.76
CA GLY A 107 8.66 20.25 -14.47
C GLY A 107 9.29 20.97 -13.29
N ASP A 108 9.55 20.25 -12.22
CA ASP A 108 10.03 20.83 -10.97
C ASP A 108 11.56 20.99 -11.00
N PRO A 109 12.12 22.21 -10.78
CA PRO A 109 13.56 22.41 -10.70
C PRO A 109 14.13 21.89 -9.37
N ALA A 110 15.40 21.48 -9.38
CA ALA A 110 16.17 21.19 -8.18
C ALA A 110 17.51 21.95 -8.20
N LEU A 111 17.67 22.86 -7.24
CA LEU A 111 18.81 23.76 -7.09
C LEU A 111 19.65 23.35 -5.88
N ILE A 112 20.98 23.35 -6.03
CA ILE A 112 21.93 23.25 -4.93
C ILE A 112 23.08 24.25 -5.11
N GLN A 113 23.79 24.58 -4.03
CA GLN A 113 25.14 25.13 -4.13
C GLN A 113 26.15 23.98 -4.04
N GLY A 114 26.88 23.73 -5.12
CA GLY A 114 27.94 22.72 -5.22
C GLY A 114 29.29 23.22 -4.70
N GLY A 115 30.30 22.34 -4.78
CA GLY A 115 31.66 22.63 -4.32
C GLY A 115 32.62 23.14 -5.41
N SER A 116 32.16 23.29 -6.65
CA SER A 116 33.00 23.71 -7.78
C SER A 116 33.30 25.20 -7.72
N GLY A 117 34.55 25.60 -7.92
CA GLY A 117 34.96 27.01 -7.81
C GLY A 117 35.33 27.44 -6.38
N GLY A 118 35.79 28.68 -6.22
CA GLY A 118 36.20 29.25 -4.93
C GLY A 118 35.02 29.59 -4.03
N ARG A 119 33.93 30.11 -4.60
CA ARG A 119 32.67 30.39 -3.89
C ARG A 119 31.67 29.25 -3.93
N GLY A 120 31.91 28.20 -4.71
CA GLY A 120 30.94 27.12 -4.93
C GLY A 120 29.84 27.53 -5.89
N ASN A 121 29.78 26.90 -7.06
CA ASN A 121 28.82 27.16 -8.13
C ASN A 121 27.41 26.73 -7.73
N PHE A 122 26.40 27.38 -8.34
CA PHE A 122 25.04 26.84 -8.27
C PHE A 122 24.88 25.78 -9.34
N GLU A 123 24.26 24.67 -8.98
CA GLU A 123 23.93 23.56 -9.86
C GLU A 123 22.41 23.42 -9.90
N LEU A 124 21.85 23.38 -11.10
CA LEU A 124 20.40 23.30 -11.30
C LEU A 124 20.09 22.20 -12.30
N VAL A 125 19.15 21.33 -11.95
CA VAL A 125 18.54 20.39 -12.90
C VAL A 125 17.04 20.61 -12.98
N VAL A 126 16.47 20.44 -14.16
CA VAL A 126 15.03 20.59 -14.40
C VAL A 126 14.60 19.66 -15.54
N PRO A 127 13.39 19.08 -15.51
CA PRO A 127 12.86 18.39 -16.68
C PRO A 127 12.75 19.35 -17.88
N HIS A 128 13.03 18.85 -19.09
CA HIS A 128 13.02 19.66 -20.30
C HIS A 128 11.84 19.31 -21.22
N ALA A 129 11.25 20.31 -21.88
CA ALA A 129 10.04 20.17 -22.69
C ALA A 129 10.24 19.28 -23.93
N SER A 130 11.46 19.22 -24.46
CA SER A 130 11.82 18.33 -25.56
C SER A 130 12.15 16.90 -25.11
N GLY A 131 12.01 16.58 -23.82
CA GLY A 131 12.41 15.30 -23.22
C GLY A 131 13.73 15.37 -22.44
N GLY A 132 13.90 14.43 -21.51
CA GLY A 132 15.07 14.36 -20.64
C GLY A 132 15.14 15.46 -19.59
N ILE A 133 16.37 15.75 -19.14
CA ILE A 133 16.66 16.63 -18.02
C ILE A 133 17.73 17.63 -18.45
N ALA A 134 17.48 18.92 -18.24
CA ALA A 134 18.43 19.98 -18.51
C ALA A 134 19.25 20.29 -17.24
N HIS A 135 20.57 20.25 -17.38
CA HIS A 135 21.52 20.69 -16.35
C HIS A 135 22.08 22.07 -16.69
N TYR A 136 22.00 22.98 -15.74
CA TYR A 136 22.59 24.32 -15.77
C TYR A 136 23.55 24.49 -14.58
N HIS A 137 24.55 25.33 -14.75
CA HIS A 137 25.38 25.78 -13.63
C HIS A 137 25.63 27.29 -13.69
N ARG A 138 25.70 27.94 -12.54
CA ARG A 138 26.10 29.35 -12.40
C ARG A 138 27.51 29.42 -11.85
N ASP A 139 28.42 30.02 -12.62
CA ASP A 139 29.78 30.25 -12.19
C ASP A 139 29.83 31.43 -11.21
N ASN A 140 29.97 31.10 -9.93
CA ASN A 140 29.89 32.08 -8.85
C ASN A 140 31.20 32.84 -8.61
N ASP A 141 32.28 32.49 -9.32
CA ASP A 141 33.56 33.19 -9.22
C ASP A 141 33.71 34.31 -10.26
N THR A 142 32.74 34.45 -11.17
CA THR A 142 32.72 35.49 -12.21
C THR A 142 31.92 36.72 -11.76
N ALA A 143 32.36 37.91 -12.17
CA ALA A 143 31.63 39.16 -11.89
C ALA A 143 30.22 39.18 -12.53
N GLU A 144 30.04 38.48 -13.65
CA GLU A 144 28.78 38.43 -14.40
C GLU A 144 27.72 37.51 -13.76
N LEU A 145 28.16 36.59 -12.88
CA LEU A 145 27.34 35.57 -12.24
C LEU A 145 26.38 34.89 -13.25
N GLY A 146 26.93 34.52 -14.41
CA GLY A 146 26.17 34.01 -15.55
C GLY A 146 25.80 32.54 -15.40
N TRP A 147 24.57 32.18 -15.80
CA TRP A 147 24.15 30.79 -15.95
C TRP A 147 24.67 30.21 -17.28
N ARG A 148 25.15 28.97 -17.24
CA ARG A 148 25.63 28.20 -18.40
C ARG A 148 24.77 26.94 -18.56
N GLY A 149 24.52 26.53 -19.80
CA GLY A 149 23.68 25.39 -20.16
C GLY A 149 22.64 25.75 -21.23
N PRO A 150 21.65 24.87 -21.50
CA PRO A 150 21.49 23.55 -20.89
C PRO A 150 22.44 22.50 -21.49
N ALA A 151 22.99 21.64 -20.64
CA ALA A 151 23.41 20.30 -21.06
C ALA A 151 22.24 19.35 -20.83
N ILE A 152 21.63 18.83 -21.89
CA ILE A 152 20.49 17.91 -21.80
C ILE A 152 21.01 16.47 -21.71
N PHE A 153 20.53 15.70 -20.74
CA PHE A 153 20.82 14.28 -20.60
C PHE A 153 19.53 13.46 -20.46
N GLY A 154 19.59 12.18 -20.82
CA GLY A 154 18.43 11.29 -20.80
C GLY A 154 17.33 11.71 -21.80
N ALA A 155 17.67 12.39 -22.89
CA ALA A 155 16.70 12.89 -23.88
C ALA A 155 15.78 11.80 -24.44
N ASP A 156 16.31 10.58 -24.63
CA ASP A 156 15.58 9.44 -25.17
C ASP A 156 14.53 8.86 -24.21
N LEU A 157 14.46 9.33 -22.96
CA LEU A 157 13.48 8.87 -21.97
C LEU A 157 12.08 9.43 -22.19
N GLY A 158 11.94 10.46 -23.01
CA GLY A 158 10.70 11.21 -23.14
C GLY A 158 10.46 12.16 -21.96
N PRO A 159 9.19 12.46 -21.62
CA PRO A 159 8.85 13.50 -20.66
C PRO A 159 9.16 13.08 -19.22
N VAL A 160 10.15 13.71 -18.60
CA VAL A 160 10.41 13.63 -17.16
C VAL A 160 9.50 14.63 -16.44
N GLU A 161 8.98 14.26 -15.27
CA GLU A 161 7.96 15.06 -14.58
C GLU A 161 8.52 15.83 -13.37
N ALA A 162 9.46 15.24 -12.63
CA ALA A 162 10.08 15.86 -11.46
C ALA A 162 11.49 15.34 -11.23
N VAL A 163 12.35 16.13 -10.58
CA VAL A 163 13.72 15.75 -10.23
C VAL A 163 14.08 16.16 -8.81
N ALA A 164 15.04 15.44 -8.21
CA ALA A 164 15.74 15.82 -7.00
C ALA A 164 17.26 15.73 -7.25
N LEU A 165 18.03 16.66 -6.67
CA LEU A 165 19.47 16.81 -6.90
C LEU A 165 20.21 16.92 -5.58
N ILE A 166 21.34 16.23 -5.47
CA ILE A 166 22.34 16.45 -4.41
C ILE A 166 23.75 16.46 -5.01
N GLN A 167 24.69 17.03 -4.25
CA GLN A 167 26.11 16.72 -4.38
C GLN A 167 26.49 15.78 -3.24
N ARG A 168 27.27 14.73 -3.53
CA ARG A 168 27.74 13.78 -2.52
C ARG A 168 28.62 14.47 -1.47
N GLN A 169 28.36 14.19 -0.19
CA GLN A 169 29.15 14.67 0.93
C GLN A 169 30.52 14.00 0.94
N GLY A 170 31.58 14.80 1.12
CA GLY A 170 32.96 14.30 1.09
C GLY A 170 33.46 13.89 -0.29
N GLY A 171 32.63 13.95 -1.33
CA GLY A 171 33.03 13.78 -2.73
C GLY A 171 33.81 14.97 -3.25
N ALA A 172 34.53 14.79 -4.36
CA ALA A 172 35.17 15.91 -5.04
C ALA A 172 34.12 16.86 -5.66
N PRO A 173 34.43 18.16 -5.80
CA PRO A 173 33.55 19.14 -6.45
C PRO A 173 32.92 18.64 -7.76
N GLY A 174 31.59 18.70 -7.82
CA GLY A 174 30.82 18.30 -9.00
C GLY A 174 30.44 16.80 -9.08
N ASP A 175 30.59 16.03 -7.99
CA ASP A 175 30.01 14.68 -7.85
C ASP A 175 28.50 14.76 -7.55
N LEU A 176 27.70 14.77 -8.61
CA LEU A 176 26.26 15.03 -8.54
C LEU A 176 25.45 13.74 -8.68
N VAL A 177 24.34 13.66 -7.94
CA VAL A 177 23.35 12.58 -8.06
C VAL A 177 21.98 13.19 -8.28
N VAL A 178 21.29 12.69 -9.31
CA VAL A 178 19.93 13.10 -9.66
C VAL A 178 19.01 11.90 -9.56
N VAL A 179 17.84 12.10 -8.96
CA VAL A 179 16.71 11.18 -9.10
C VAL A 179 15.64 11.88 -9.93
N ALA A 180 15.11 11.20 -10.94
CA ALA A 180 14.13 11.73 -11.87
C ALA A 180 12.89 10.83 -11.92
N ARG A 181 11.71 11.44 -11.93
CA ARG A 181 10.44 10.71 -12.05
C ARG A 181 9.98 10.64 -13.50
N LEU A 182 9.77 9.42 -13.99
CA LEU A 182 9.20 9.09 -15.29
C LEU A 182 7.98 8.20 -15.08
N GLY A 183 6.77 8.76 -15.18
CA GLY A 183 5.54 8.05 -14.84
C GLY A 183 5.54 7.59 -13.39
N ASP A 184 5.38 6.28 -13.15
CA ASP A 184 5.37 5.68 -11.82
C ASP A 184 6.76 5.25 -11.32
N ARG A 185 7.84 5.72 -11.97
CA ARG A 185 9.21 5.24 -11.77
C ARG A 185 10.16 6.35 -11.36
N LEU A 186 11.10 6.03 -10.48
CA LEU A 186 12.27 6.87 -10.22
C LEU A 186 13.52 6.27 -10.84
N LEU A 187 14.26 7.11 -11.57
CA LEU A 187 15.52 6.81 -12.24
C LEU A 187 16.64 7.60 -11.57
N LEU A 188 17.76 6.95 -11.30
CA LEU A 188 18.95 7.56 -10.74
C LEU A 188 20.00 7.82 -11.84
N PHE A 189 20.58 9.01 -11.79
CA PHE A 189 21.71 9.43 -12.60
C PHE A 189 22.84 9.90 -11.69
N SER A 190 24.06 9.72 -12.16
CA SER A 190 25.25 10.22 -11.46
C SER A 190 26.16 10.93 -12.45
N ARG A 191 26.78 12.01 -12.00
CA ARG A 191 27.81 12.72 -12.75
C ARG A 191 29.08 12.74 -11.90
N PRO A 192 30.17 12.11 -12.36
CA PRO A 192 31.43 12.16 -11.63
C PRO A 192 32.00 13.59 -11.66
N PRO A 193 32.91 13.92 -10.72
CA PRO A 193 33.58 15.22 -10.69
C PRO A 193 34.44 15.45 -11.93
N GLY A 194 34.65 16.72 -12.29
CA GLY A 194 35.55 17.13 -13.37
C GLY A 194 34.88 17.93 -14.50
N ALA A 195 35.68 18.77 -15.17
CA ALA A 195 35.27 19.52 -16.34
C ALA A 195 34.98 18.56 -17.51
N GLY A 196 33.82 18.70 -18.16
CA GLY A 196 33.40 17.83 -19.26
C GLY A 196 32.91 16.44 -18.84
N ALA A 197 32.79 16.14 -17.54
CA ALA A 197 32.22 14.87 -17.09
C ALA A 197 30.77 14.68 -17.58
N ALA A 198 30.52 13.51 -18.18
CA ALA A 198 29.21 13.12 -18.69
C ALA A 198 28.33 12.47 -17.61
N TRP A 199 27.02 12.65 -17.74
CA TRP A 199 26.03 11.95 -16.92
C TRP A 199 26.02 10.45 -17.21
N ARG A 200 25.89 9.65 -16.16
CA ARG A 200 25.75 8.18 -16.19
C ARG A 200 24.35 7.80 -15.72
N GLY A 201 23.84 6.68 -16.23
CA GLY A 201 22.47 6.22 -16.00
C GLY A 201 21.67 6.18 -17.30
N PRO A 202 20.35 5.98 -17.24
CA PRO A 202 19.54 5.83 -16.03
C PRO A 202 19.66 4.44 -15.37
N GLU A 203 19.65 4.41 -14.04
CA GLU A 203 19.38 3.20 -13.26
C GLU A 203 17.97 3.33 -12.65
N GLU A 204 17.06 2.41 -12.91
CA GLU A 204 15.76 2.42 -12.24
C GLU A 204 15.89 2.00 -10.78
N VAL A 205 15.41 2.82 -9.85
CA VAL A 205 15.61 2.59 -8.40
C VAL A 205 14.32 2.23 -7.64
N VAL A 206 13.15 2.84 -7.91
CA VAL A 206 11.88 2.56 -7.18
C VAL A 206 10.60 2.77 -7.99
N SER A 207 9.53 2.01 -7.64
CA SER A 207 8.18 1.98 -8.25
C SER A 207 7.11 2.74 -7.53
N GLY A 208 6.01 2.91 -8.27
CA GLY A 208 4.69 3.10 -7.69
C GLY A 208 4.67 4.44 -7.00
N VAL A 209 5.39 5.40 -7.59
CA VAL A 209 5.45 6.80 -7.17
C VAL A 209 4.57 7.63 -8.09
N ARG A 210 4.23 8.84 -7.68
CA ARG A 210 3.43 9.77 -8.51
C ARG A 210 3.86 11.22 -8.37
N GLY A 211 4.49 11.59 -7.27
CA GLY A 211 4.81 12.98 -6.95
C GLY A 211 6.28 13.34 -7.07
N ALA A 212 6.61 14.59 -6.79
CA ALA A 212 8.00 15.05 -6.79
C ALA A 212 8.78 14.41 -5.63
N PRO A 213 9.91 13.73 -5.92
CA PRO A 213 10.72 13.09 -4.90
C PRO A 213 11.62 14.09 -4.16
N ALA A 214 12.13 13.69 -2.99
CA ALA A 214 13.25 14.32 -2.31
C ALA A 214 14.42 13.34 -2.20
N LEU A 215 15.63 13.86 -2.34
CA LEU A 215 16.88 13.12 -2.17
C LEU A 215 17.76 13.89 -1.20
N LEU A 216 18.30 13.22 -0.20
CA LEU A 216 19.28 13.79 0.71
C LEU A 216 20.32 12.74 1.09
N GLU A 217 21.45 13.21 1.62
CA GLU A 217 22.46 12.36 2.22
C GLU A 217 22.50 12.59 3.72
N THR A 218 22.46 11.51 4.48
CA THR A 218 22.49 11.51 5.95
C THR A 218 23.69 10.74 6.45
N THR A 219 24.29 11.20 7.54
CA THR A 219 25.37 10.49 8.24
C THR A 219 24.82 9.80 9.47
N SER A 220 24.98 8.47 9.58
CA SER A 220 24.60 7.70 10.77
C SER A 220 25.66 6.67 11.11
N GLY A 221 26.09 6.61 12.37
CA GLY A 221 26.95 5.52 12.87
C GLY A 221 28.33 5.40 12.20
N GLY A 222 28.89 6.49 11.65
CA GLY A 222 30.21 6.50 11.00
C GLY A 222 30.21 6.27 9.49
N GLY A 223 29.05 6.07 8.85
CA GLY A 223 28.89 5.98 7.39
C GLY A 223 27.88 6.98 6.83
N SER A 224 27.93 7.24 5.51
CA SER A 224 26.93 8.02 4.79
C SER A 224 25.89 7.12 4.10
N ALA A 225 24.65 7.59 4.07
CA ALA A 225 23.54 6.92 3.42
C ALA A 225 22.70 7.92 2.63
N LEU A 226 22.26 7.49 1.45
CA LEU A 226 21.31 8.22 0.61
C LEU A 226 19.89 7.89 1.04
N GLU A 227 19.14 8.93 1.36
CA GLU A 227 17.72 8.86 1.69
C GLU A 227 16.92 9.37 0.50
N LEU A 228 16.07 8.49 -0.01
CA LEU A 228 15.14 8.78 -1.09
C LEU A 228 13.73 8.79 -0.52
N LEU A 229 13.00 9.89 -0.69
CA LEU A 229 11.59 9.99 -0.33
C LEU A 229 10.76 10.31 -1.57
N SER A 230 9.59 9.69 -1.70
CA SER A 230 8.69 10.00 -2.80
C SER A 230 7.22 9.73 -2.46
N PRO A 231 6.30 10.57 -2.94
CA PRO A 231 4.87 10.29 -2.87
C PRO A 231 4.50 9.02 -3.65
N LEU A 232 3.76 8.13 -2.99
CA LEU A 232 3.29 6.90 -3.59
C LEU A 232 2.12 7.17 -4.56
N ALA A 233 1.98 6.33 -5.59
CA ALA A 233 0.82 6.31 -6.48
C ALA A 233 -0.47 5.95 -5.73
N GLY A 234 -0.34 5.22 -4.62
CA GLY A 234 -1.39 4.99 -3.63
C GLY A 234 -1.52 6.17 -2.66
N VAL A 235 -1.36 5.89 -1.36
CA VAL A 235 -1.48 6.90 -0.29
C VAL A 235 -0.16 7.09 0.45
N GLY A 236 0.05 8.30 0.95
CA GLY A 236 1.22 8.70 1.71
C GLY A 236 2.49 8.83 0.89
N ILE A 237 3.61 8.77 1.60
CA ILE A 237 4.96 8.83 1.03
C ILE A 237 5.74 7.59 1.48
N ALA A 238 6.70 7.19 0.67
CA ALA A 238 7.65 6.14 1.02
C ALA A 238 9.06 6.71 1.14
N ARG A 239 9.81 6.15 2.09
CA ARG A 239 11.23 6.38 2.29
C ARG A 239 12.01 5.11 1.95
N TRP A 240 13.11 5.29 1.25
CA TRP A 240 14.11 4.26 1.00
C TRP A 240 15.50 4.79 1.39
N CYS A 241 16.36 3.91 1.87
CA CYS A 241 17.70 4.25 2.34
C CYS A 241 18.74 3.35 1.66
N ARG A 242 19.82 3.92 1.15
CA ARG A 242 20.93 3.20 0.51
C ARG A 242 22.25 3.63 1.14
N ASP A 243 22.98 2.71 1.75
CA ASP A 243 24.36 3.00 2.20
C ASP A 243 25.24 3.31 0.99
N ASP A 244 26.26 4.16 1.14
CA ASP A 244 27.17 4.52 0.04
C ASP A 244 28.18 3.41 -0.36
N THR A 245 27.89 2.15 -0.01
CA THR A 245 28.70 1.02 -0.47
C THR A 245 28.45 0.74 -1.95
N ARG A 246 29.52 0.53 -2.72
CA ARG A 246 29.44 0.33 -4.16
C ARG A 246 28.55 -0.87 -4.50
N GLY A 247 27.47 -0.64 -5.25
CA GLY A 247 26.50 -1.66 -5.63
C GLY A 247 25.41 -1.94 -4.59
N ALA A 248 25.39 -1.23 -3.46
CA ALA A 248 24.26 -1.27 -2.54
C ALA A 248 22.98 -0.80 -3.24
N ARG A 249 21.87 -1.41 -2.84
CA ARG A 249 20.53 -1.08 -3.33
C ARG A 249 19.78 -0.28 -2.27
N PHE A 250 18.80 0.49 -2.71
CA PHE A 250 17.85 1.14 -1.80
C PHE A 250 17.06 0.07 -1.02
N ARG A 251 17.09 0.18 0.30
CA ARG A 251 16.32 -0.62 1.27
C ARG A 251 15.07 0.14 1.68
N GLY A 252 13.96 -0.55 1.87
CA GLY A 252 12.64 0.04 2.12
C GLY A 252 11.54 -0.72 1.37
N PRO A 253 10.33 -0.17 1.23
CA PRO A 253 9.91 1.16 1.69
C PRO A 253 9.55 1.19 3.18
N THR A 254 9.84 2.29 3.86
CA THR A 254 9.07 2.70 5.04
C THR A 254 7.98 3.64 4.57
N VAL A 255 6.71 3.21 4.63
CA VAL A 255 5.56 4.03 4.22
C VAL A 255 5.07 4.83 5.42
N LEU A 256 4.87 6.13 5.23
CA LEU A 256 4.40 7.06 6.25
C LEU A 256 3.45 8.11 5.65
N ALA A 257 2.81 8.90 6.52
CA ALA A 257 1.87 9.96 6.17
C ALA A 257 0.68 9.48 5.30
N THR A 258 0.22 8.25 5.50
CA THR A 258 -0.93 7.68 4.77
C THR A 258 -2.25 8.37 5.12
N ASP A 259 -2.34 9.03 6.28
CA ASP A 259 -3.43 9.88 6.73
C ASP A 259 -3.61 11.14 5.85
N LEU A 260 -2.58 11.53 5.09
CA LEU A 260 -2.67 12.64 4.15
C LEU A 260 -3.34 12.24 2.82
N GLY A 261 -3.68 10.96 2.65
CA GLY A 261 -4.22 10.46 1.38
C GLY A 261 -3.17 10.53 0.28
N ARG A 262 -3.54 11.03 -0.91
CA ARG A 262 -2.62 11.16 -2.04
C ARG A 262 -1.71 12.37 -1.87
N CYS A 263 -0.41 12.15 -1.87
CA CYS A 263 0.59 13.20 -1.79
C CYS A 263 1.12 13.58 -3.19
N ASP A 264 1.43 14.86 -3.38
CA ASP A 264 1.89 15.42 -4.65
C ASP A 264 3.41 15.67 -4.64
N VAL A 265 3.96 16.09 -3.50
CA VAL A 265 5.35 16.55 -3.37
C VAL A 265 5.85 16.23 -1.98
N VAL A 266 7.11 15.83 -1.87
CA VAL A 266 7.86 15.83 -0.61
C VAL A 266 9.14 16.64 -0.79
N SER A 267 9.43 17.52 0.18
CA SER A 267 10.72 18.19 0.34
C SER A 267 11.32 17.76 1.68
N ALA A 268 12.63 17.52 1.73
CA ALA A 268 13.28 16.93 2.88
C ALA A 268 14.62 17.61 3.21
N ILE A 269 14.92 17.75 4.50
CA ILE A 269 16.21 18.22 5.00
C ILE A 269 16.65 17.43 6.23
N ALA A 270 17.97 17.36 6.46
CA ALA A 270 18.52 16.97 7.74
C ALA A 270 18.76 18.23 8.59
N SER A 271 17.94 18.44 9.61
CA SER A 271 18.02 19.63 10.46
C SER A 271 19.19 19.57 11.43
N ARG A 272 19.87 20.71 11.59
CA ARG A 272 21.02 20.91 12.47
C ARG A 272 20.58 21.68 13.74
N PRO A 273 21.22 21.44 14.90
CA PRO A 273 22.36 20.53 15.14
C PRO A 273 21.95 19.07 15.41
N LEU A 274 20.66 18.77 15.56
CA LEU A 274 20.17 17.50 16.08
C LEU A 274 20.23 16.32 15.08
N GLY A 275 20.54 16.57 13.81
CA GLY A 275 20.59 15.54 12.76
C GLY A 275 19.22 14.93 12.44
N ARG A 276 18.14 15.67 12.73
CA ARG A 276 16.75 15.20 12.59
C ARG A 276 16.30 15.28 11.14
N LEU A 277 15.60 14.28 10.64
CA LEU A 277 14.97 14.37 9.31
C LEU A 277 13.68 15.19 9.41
N GLU A 278 13.58 16.27 8.64
CA GLU A 278 12.36 17.08 8.53
C GLU A 278 11.84 17.06 7.11
N LEU A 279 10.51 16.91 6.99
CA LEU A 279 9.81 16.81 5.72
C LEU A 279 8.69 17.83 5.65
N VAL A 280 8.52 18.44 4.48
CA VAL A 280 7.27 19.11 4.11
C VAL A 280 6.61 18.30 3.01
N VAL A 281 5.37 17.89 3.26
CA VAL A 281 4.57 17.09 2.33
C VAL A 281 3.37 17.91 1.88
N ARG A 282 3.15 17.97 0.56
CA ARG A 282 1.93 18.52 -0.01
C ARG A 282 0.99 17.38 -0.41
N ALA A 283 -0.26 17.47 -0.02
CA ALA A 283 -1.34 16.55 -0.39
C ALA A 283 -2.59 17.36 -0.75
N GLY A 284 -2.82 17.60 -2.04
CA GLY A 284 -3.86 18.51 -2.50
C GLY A 284 -3.61 19.94 -2.00
N GLU A 285 -4.58 20.50 -1.28
CA GLU A 285 -4.46 21.83 -0.67
C GLU A 285 -3.70 21.80 0.67
N GLN A 286 -3.47 20.62 1.23
CA GLN A 286 -2.79 20.49 2.52
C GLN A 286 -1.27 20.54 2.36
N VAL A 287 -0.63 21.31 3.24
CA VAL A 287 0.83 21.30 3.39
C VAL A 287 1.15 20.98 4.84
N VAL A 288 1.92 19.91 5.05
CA VAL A 288 2.15 19.33 6.37
C VAL A 288 3.63 19.22 6.66
N HIS A 289 4.05 19.69 7.83
CA HIS A 289 5.41 19.55 8.34
C HIS A 289 5.52 18.31 9.24
N LEU A 290 6.40 17.39 8.88
CA LEU A 290 6.72 16.17 9.62
C LEU A 290 8.17 16.23 10.09
N ALA A 291 8.43 15.69 11.27
CA ALA A 291 9.78 15.63 11.82
C ALA A 291 10.03 14.26 12.46
N ARG A 292 11.20 13.66 12.19
CA ARG A 292 11.58 12.33 12.68
C ARG A 292 12.60 12.42 13.80
N ASP A 293 12.21 12.04 15.00
CA ASP A 293 13.13 11.96 16.14
C ASP A 293 13.50 10.49 16.39
N GLY A 294 14.72 10.10 16.02
CA GLY A 294 15.12 8.68 16.01
C GLY A 294 14.27 7.86 15.03
N GLU A 295 13.50 6.89 15.52
CA GLU A 295 12.59 6.07 14.71
C GLU A 295 11.17 6.65 14.58
N LEU A 296 10.81 7.65 15.39
CA LEU A 296 9.43 8.13 15.49
C LEU A 296 9.18 9.36 14.62
N TRP A 297 8.13 9.29 13.80
CA TRP A 297 7.62 10.43 13.03
C TRP A 297 6.59 11.21 13.84
N SER A 298 6.73 12.54 13.86
CA SER A 298 5.80 13.45 14.52
C SER A 298 5.27 14.51 13.55
N ARG A 299 3.96 14.69 13.50
CA ARG A 299 3.32 15.79 12.76
C ARG A 299 3.44 17.07 13.58
N ARG A 300 4.00 18.13 13.00
CA ARG A 300 4.26 19.38 13.71
C ARG A 300 3.15 20.41 13.49
N VAL A 301 2.75 20.69 12.25
CA VAL A 301 1.71 21.69 11.90
C VAL A 301 1.10 21.40 10.51
N ILE A 302 -0.13 21.88 10.28
CA ILE A 302 -0.81 22.01 8.98
C ILE A 302 -0.76 23.49 8.57
N LEU A 303 -0.15 23.80 7.43
CA LEU A 303 0.01 25.17 6.91
C LEU A 303 -1.20 25.64 6.10
N ARG A 304 -1.90 24.70 5.46
CA ARG A 304 -3.13 24.92 4.69
C ARG A 304 -4.08 23.76 4.89
N GLY A 305 -5.36 24.06 5.06
CA GLY A 305 -6.43 23.10 5.31
C GLY A 305 -7.35 23.60 6.42
N ALA A 306 -8.62 23.86 6.08
CA ALA A 306 -9.66 23.72 7.08
C ALA A 306 -9.64 22.27 7.59
N PRO A 307 -10.00 21.99 8.85
CA PRO A 307 -10.21 20.61 9.29
C PRO A 307 -11.15 19.95 8.27
N PRO A 308 -10.98 18.66 7.94
CA PRO A 308 -11.98 17.99 7.13
C PRO A 308 -13.31 18.18 7.86
N ALA A 309 -14.23 18.93 7.24
CA ALA A 309 -15.60 18.87 7.67
C ALA A 309 -15.94 17.39 7.61
N ALA A 310 -16.21 16.78 8.76
CA ALA A 310 -16.80 15.46 8.81
C ALA A 310 -17.90 15.48 7.76
N ALA A 311 -17.79 14.61 6.75
CA ALA A 311 -18.78 14.49 5.70
C ALA A 311 -20.09 14.09 6.40
N ALA A 312 -20.85 15.10 6.83
CA ALA A 312 -22.24 14.93 7.15
C ALA A 312 -22.85 14.44 5.85
N ALA A 313 -23.33 13.20 5.88
CA ALA A 313 -24.03 12.58 4.78
C ALA A 313 -25.00 13.60 4.16
N PRO A 314 -25.08 13.71 2.83
CA PRO A 314 -26.12 14.54 2.23
C PRO A 314 -27.46 14.03 2.75
N SER A 315 -28.14 14.86 3.54
CA SER A 315 -29.49 14.56 3.97
C SER A 315 -30.34 14.32 2.72
N PRO A 316 -31.14 13.26 2.67
CA PRO A 316 -31.94 12.96 1.48
C PRO A 316 -32.81 14.17 1.15
N ALA A 317 -32.75 14.61 -0.12
CA ALA A 317 -33.55 15.70 -0.63
C ALA A 317 -35.02 15.43 -0.32
N ARG A 318 -35.59 16.26 0.56
CA ARG A 318 -37.00 16.20 0.93
C ARG A 318 -37.82 16.66 -0.28
N ALA A 319 -38.73 15.81 -0.74
CA ALA A 319 -39.68 16.14 -1.81
C ALA A 319 -40.45 17.45 -1.48
N PRO A 320 -40.73 18.31 -2.47
CA PRO A 320 -41.44 19.56 -2.21
C PRO A 320 -42.92 19.28 -1.90
N SER A 321 -43.36 19.64 -0.69
CA SER A 321 -44.78 19.70 -0.32
C SER A 321 -45.35 21.09 -0.64
N PRO A 322 -46.66 21.20 -0.93
CA PRO A 322 -47.25 22.34 -1.62
C PRO A 322 -47.40 23.58 -0.73
N ALA A 323 -47.37 24.74 -1.37
CA ALA A 323 -47.54 26.05 -0.75
C ALA A 323 -48.90 26.20 -0.05
N SER A 324 -48.91 26.83 1.12
CA SER A 324 -50.12 27.31 1.80
C SER A 324 -49.82 28.61 2.55
N ALA A 325 -50.80 29.51 2.51
CA ALA A 325 -50.80 30.96 2.71
C ALA A 325 -50.32 31.50 4.09
N PRO A 326 -50.04 32.82 4.22
CA PRO A 326 -49.41 33.40 5.39
C PRO A 326 -50.36 34.01 6.45
N ALA A 327 -49.77 34.21 7.64
CA ALA A 327 -50.12 35.11 8.77
C ALA A 327 -51.00 34.51 9.91
N PRO A 328 -50.98 35.06 11.15
CA PRO A 328 -50.17 36.16 11.72
C PRO A 328 -49.48 35.84 13.09
N SER A 329 -48.70 36.80 13.58
CA SER A 329 -47.90 36.84 14.83
C SER A 329 -48.68 36.62 16.14
N PRO A 330 -48.03 36.07 17.20
CA PRO A 330 -48.56 36.17 18.56
C PRO A 330 -47.79 37.18 19.44
N ALA A 331 -48.58 37.87 20.25
CA ALA A 331 -48.21 38.84 21.27
C ALA A 331 -47.85 38.18 22.63
N SER A 332 -47.38 39.02 23.53
CA SER A 332 -46.73 38.75 24.83
C SER A 332 -47.57 38.05 25.92
N ALA A 333 -46.82 37.39 26.82
CA ALA A 333 -47.06 36.72 28.13
C ALA A 333 -48.28 37.13 29.00
N PRO A 334 -48.75 36.29 29.97
CA PRO A 334 -48.10 36.13 31.29
C PRO A 334 -48.21 34.74 32.00
N ALA A 335 -47.50 34.59 33.13
CA ALA A 335 -47.48 33.47 34.13
C ALA A 335 -48.76 33.44 35.04
N PRO A 336 -48.94 32.60 36.10
CA PRO A 336 -48.10 31.54 36.72
C PRO A 336 -48.86 30.24 37.16
N SER A 337 -48.16 29.24 37.73
CA SER A 337 -48.37 28.67 39.10
C SER A 337 -47.86 27.21 39.25
N ALA A 338 -47.43 26.90 40.48
CA ALA A 338 -46.64 25.75 40.91
C ALA A 338 -47.45 24.49 41.27
N ALA A 339 -46.82 23.31 41.17
CA ALA A 339 -47.20 22.11 41.92
C ALA A 339 -45.99 21.19 42.18
N ALA A 340 -46.05 20.48 43.30
CA ALA A 340 -44.95 19.96 44.12
C ALA A 340 -44.28 18.63 43.67
N ALA A 341 -43.13 18.37 44.29
CA ALA A 341 -42.25 17.20 44.13
C ALA A 341 -42.69 15.96 44.95
N PRO A 342 -42.19 14.76 44.60
CA PRO A 342 -41.94 13.69 45.56
C PRO A 342 -40.47 13.22 45.61
N ALA A 343 -40.11 12.68 46.78
CA ALA A 343 -38.78 12.27 47.26
C ALA A 343 -38.35 10.84 46.82
N PRO A 344 -37.08 10.43 47.01
CA PRO A 344 -36.50 9.21 46.44
C PRO A 344 -36.63 7.96 47.33
N SER A 345 -36.55 6.77 46.74
CA SER A 345 -36.46 5.48 47.45
C SER A 345 -35.13 4.76 47.20
N PRO A 346 -34.57 4.02 48.19
CA PRO A 346 -33.19 3.50 48.17
C PRO A 346 -33.07 2.03 47.73
N ALA A 347 -31.81 1.62 47.49
CA ALA A 347 -31.33 0.33 47.00
C ALA A 347 -31.50 -0.86 47.96
N SER A 348 -31.44 -2.09 47.42
CA SER A 348 -31.25 -3.33 48.19
C SER A 348 -30.43 -4.35 47.41
N ALA A 349 -29.48 -4.97 48.13
CA ALA A 349 -28.48 -5.96 47.69
C ALA A 349 -29.00 -7.42 47.80
N PRO A 350 -28.27 -8.45 47.32
CA PRO A 350 -28.81 -9.78 46.99
C PRO A 350 -28.68 -10.82 48.10
N ALA A 351 -29.48 -11.89 48.02
CA ALA A 351 -29.42 -13.08 48.88
C ALA A 351 -29.42 -14.40 48.05
N PRO A 352 -28.87 -15.51 48.58
CA PRO A 352 -28.24 -16.59 47.80
C PRO A 352 -29.14 -17.78 47.43
N SER A 353 -28.69 -18.57 46.45
CA SER A 353 -29.32 -19.79 45.94
C SER A 353 -29.29 -20.97 46.91
N PRO A 354 -30.36 -21.79 46.99
CA PRO A 354 -30.34 -23.04 47.74
C PRO A 354 -29.94 -24.24 46.87
N ALA A 355 -29.15 -25.14 47.46
CA ALA A 355 -28.85 -26.47 46.94
C ALA A 355 -30.04 -27.42 47.13
N SER A 356 -30.20 -28.43 46.27
CA SER A 356 -31.13 -29.54 46.47
C SER A 356 -30.50 -30.85 46.01
N ALA A 357 -30.70 -31.87 46.85
CA ALA A 357 -30.10 -33.20 46.85
C ALA A 357 -30.81 -34.18 45.89
N PRO A 358 -30.26 -35.41 45.65
CA PRO A 358 -30.67 -36.30 44.57
C PRO A 358 -31.67 -37.39 45.01
N ALA A 359 -32.47 -37.90 44.05
CA ALA A 359 -33.21 -39.16 44.14
C ALA A 359 -33.73 -39.58 42.73
N PRO A 360 -34.21 -40.82 42.50
CA PRO A 360 -33.49 -42.09 42.54
C PRO A 360 -33.55 -42.86 41.19
N SER A 361 -32.76 -43.93 41.11
CA SER A 361 -32.65 -44.86 39.99
C SER A 361 -33.94 -45.65 39.70
N ALA A 362 -34.29 -45.80 38.42
CA ALA A 362 -35.30 -46.75 37.93
C ALA A 362 -34.72 -47.60 36.79
N ALA A 363 -34.70 -48.92 36.99
CA ALA A 363 -34.60 -49.95 35.94
C ALA A 363 -36.05 -50.27 35.47
N ALA A 364 -36.40 -50.79 34.29
CA ALA A 364 -35.73 -51.43 33.16
C ALA A 364 -36.69 -51.44 31.94
N ALA A 365 -36.17 -51.59 30.70
CA ALA A 365 -36.80 -52.37 29.62
C ALA A 365 -35.78 -52.63 28.49
N PRO A 366 -35.73 -53.84 27.89
CA PRO A 366 -34.78 -54.19 26.84
C PRO A 366 -35.24 -53.67 25.45
N ALA A 367 -34.30 -53.15 24.66
CA ALA A 367 -34.53 -52.71 23.29
C ALA A 367 -34.43 -53.87 22.27
N PRO A 368 -35.22 -53.87 21.19
CA PRO A 368 -35.16 -54.89 20.13
C PRO A 368 -33.87 -54.76 19.30
N SER A 369 -33.37 -55.90 18.80
CA SER A 369 -32.16 -55.98 17.97
C SER A 369 -32.32 -55.22 16.64
N PRO A 370 -31.36 -54.37 16.23
CA PRO A 370 -31.40 -53.70 14.94
C PRO A 370 -31.04 -54.67 13.79
N ALA A 371 -31.79 -54.57 12.70
CA ALA A 371 -31.54 -55.26 11.44
C ALA A 371 -30.17 -54.90 10.85
N ALA A 372 -29.55 -55.86 10.19
CA ALA A 372 -28.21 -55.75 9.61
C ALA A 372 -28.08 -54.56 8.65
N ALA A 373 -27.05 -53.75 8.87
CA ALA A 373 -26.61 -52.69 7.98
C ALA A 373 -26.07 -53.27 6.65
N PRO A 374 -26.27 -52.59 5.50
CA PRO A 374 -25.62 -52.97 4.25
C PRO A 374 -24.09 -52.88 4.39
N PRO A 375 -23.31 -53.72 3.67
CA PRO A 375 -21.86 -53.75 3.82
C PRO A 375 -21.24 -52.43 3.40
N SER A 376 -20.32 -51.93 4.23
CA SER A 376 -19.50 -50.76 3.96
C SER A 376 -18.76 -50.88 2.62
N PRO A 377 -18.62 -49.80 1.84
CA PRO A 377 -17.80 -49.82 0.63
C PRO A 377 -16.35 -50.16 1.00
N ALA A 378 -15.71 -50.97 0.16
CA ALA A 378 -14.34 -51.44 0.37
C ALA A 378 -13.36 -50.26 0.52
N PRO A 379 -12.33 -50.36 1.39
CA PRO A 379 -11.34 -49.31 1.55
C PRO A 379 -10.60 -49.07 0.22
N ARG A 380 -10.59 -47.81 -0.24
CA ARG A 380 -9.77 -47.40 -1.39
C ARG A 380 -8.31 -47.70 -1.08
N ARG A 381 -7.60 -48.26 -2.08
CA ARG A 381 -6.18 -48.63 -1.99
C ARG A 381 -5.36 -47.42 -1.51
N THR A 382 -4.57 -47.63 -0.47
CA THR A 382 -3.51 -46.71 -0.02
C THR A 382 -2.40 -46.68 -1.08
N GLY A 383 -2.63 -45.94 -2.17
CA GLY A 383 -1.59 -45.58 -3.13
C GLY A 383 -0.66 -44.52 -2.54
N ALA A 384 0.54 -44.38 -3.12
CA ALA A 384 1.43 -43.26 -2.80
C ALA A 384 0.69 -41.94 -3.06
N ALA A 385 0.81 -40.98 -2.14
CA ALA A 385 0.16 -39.67 -2.29
C ALA A 385 0.54 -39.04 -3.64
N PRO A 386 -0.42 -38.42 -4.35
CA PRO A 386 -0.17 -37.83 -5.66
C PRO A 386 0.99 -36.83 -5.59
N GLN A 387 1.86 -36.88 -6.59
CA GLN A 387 2.96 -35.94 -6.72
C GLN A 387 2.72 -35.08 -7.95
N LEU A 388 2.30 -33.85 -7.71
CA LEU A 388 2.33 -32.83 -8.76
C LEU A 388 3.76 -32.67 -9.27
N ARG A 389 3.86 -32.39 -10.57
CA ARG A 389 5.12 -31.99 -11.19
C ARG A 389 5.73 -30.81 -10.41
N ALA A 390 7.04 -30.89 -10.17
CA ALA A 390 7.78 -29.79 -9.60
C ALA A 390 7.80 -28.61 -10.59
N GLY A 391 7.45 -27.42 -10.10
CA GLY A 391 7.57 -26.19 -10.89
C GLY A 391 9.02 -25.92 -11.32
N PRO A 392 9.22 -25.07 -12.34
CA PRO A 392 10.55 -24.79 -12.90
C PRO A 392 11.50 -24.05 -11.93
N HIS A 393 10.98 -23.46 -10.85
CA HIS A 393 11.76 -22.74 -9.86
C HIS A 393 11.80 -23.48 -8.52
N ARG A 394 12.62 -22.98 -7.59
CA ARG A 394 12.52 -23.28 -6.16
C ARG A 394 11.74 -22.16 -5.45
N ALA A 395 11.40 -22.37 -4.17
CA ALA A 395 10.63 -21.41 -3.38
C ALA A 395 11.50 -20.67 -2.36
N GLY A 396 11.84 -19.42 -2.66
CA GLY A 396 12.41 -18.51 -1.69
C GLY A 396 11.30 -17.86 -0.85
N PHE A 397 11.59 -17.51 0.40
CA PHE A 397 10.66 -16.73 1.21
C PHE A 397 11.32 -15.63 2.04
N ARG A 398 10.53 -14.64 2.45
CA ARG A 398 10.89 -13.54 3.35
C ARG A 398 9.80 -13.29 4.36
N ARG A 399 10.20 -12.92 5.58
CA ARG A 399 9.28 -12.44 6.61
C ARG A 399 9.32 -10.92 6.67
N ILE A 400 8.17 -10.30 6.46
CA ILE A 400 7.98 -8.87 6.61
C ILE A 400 7.46 -8.64 8.02
N HIS A 401 8.19 -7.87 8.82
CA HIS A 401 7.85 -7.64 10.22
C HIS A 401 7.18 -6.26 10.47
N ALA A 402 7.25 -5.36 9.49
CA ALA A 402 6.76 -4.00 9.62
C ALA A 402 6.07 -3.53 8.33
N LEU A 403 4.85 -4.02 8.10
CA LEU A 403 3.97 -3.57 7.04
C LEU A 403 3.03 -2.48 7.60
N SER A 404 3.09 -1.28 7.01
CA SER A 404 2.26 -0.14 7.41
C SER A 404 0.81 -0.29 6.96
N LEU A 405 -0.14 0.00 7.85
CA LEU A 405 -1.57 -0.01 7.55
C LEU A 405 -2.07 1.37 7.13
N SER A 406 -2.90 1.43 6.08
CA SER A 406 -3.70 2.59 5.68
C SER A 406 -4.80 2.89 6.70
N GLU A 407 -5.39 4.09 6.65
CA GLU A 407 -6.40 4.51 7.63
C GLU A 407 -7.67 3.65 7.57
N ASP A 408 -8.15 3.32 6.38
CA ASP A 408 -9.30 2.45 6.13
C ASP A 408 -9.06 0.97 6.48
N ALA A 409 -7.79 0.55 6.61
CA ALA A 409 -7.44 -0.74 7.17
C ALA A 409 -7.54 -0.76 8.72
N ARG A 410 -7.49 0.41 9.37
CA ARG A 410 -7.53 0.52 10.83
C ARG A 410 -8.97 0.59 11.35
N TYR A 411 -9.13 0.37 12.64
CA TYR A 411 -10.34 0.67 13.41
C TYR A 411 -9.93 1.32 14.73
N PRO A 412 -10.87 1.83 15.56
CA PRO A 412 -10.56 2.43 16.85
C PRO A 412 -9.59 1.57 17.65
N SER A 413 -8.76 2.19 18.49
CA SER A 413 -7.68 1.49 19.23
C SER A 413 -8.11 0.17 19.89
N THR A 414 -9.39 0.05 20.26
CA THR A 414 -10.03 -1.20 20.70
C THR A 414 -11.34 -1.46 19.96
N TRP A 415 -11.62 -2.71 19.63
CA TRP A 415 -12.88 -3.18 19.04
C TRP A 415 -13.43 -4.35 19.84
N PRO A 416 -14.56 -4.19 20.55
CA PRO A 416 -15.19 -5.28 21.28
C PRO A 416 -15.94 -6.20 20.31
N PHE A 417 -15.71 -7.50 20.41
CA PHE A 417 -16.49 -8.51 19.69
C PHE A 417 -16.62 -9.77 20.54
N GLN A 418 -17.86 -10.22 20.79
CA GLN A 418 -18.18 -11.41 21.60
C GLN A 418 -17.43 -11.49 22.94
N GLY A 419 -17.35 -10.36 23.66
CA GLY A 419 -16.68 -10.29 24.97
C GLY A 419 -15.16 -10.14 24.91
N GLU A 420 -14.54 -10.23 23.73
CA GLU A 420 -13.11 -10.03 23.52
C GLU A 420 -12.81 -8.62 23.00
N ILE A 421 -11.63 -8.09 23.34
CA ILE A 421 -11.16 -6.79 22.85
C ILE A 421 -10.04 -7.01 21.83
N TYR A 422 -10.33 -6.65 20.59
CA TYR A 422 -9.36 -6.64 19.50
C TYR A 422 -8.65 -5.29 19.45
N ARG A 423 -7.35 -5.29 19.13
CA ARG A 423 -6.54 -4.07 19.06
C ARG A 423 -5.92 -3.94 17.67
N CYS A 424 -6.06 -2.75 17.09
CA CYS A 424 -5.38 -2.45 15.84
C CYS A 424 -3.87 -2.29 16.12
N PRO A 425 -3.00 -3.07 15.48
CA PRO A 425 -1.56 -2.91 15.62
C PRO A 425 -1.06 -1.69 14.83
N GLU A 426 0.11 -1.17 15.19
CA GLU A 426 0.76 -0.06 14.48
C GLU A 426 1.29 -0.50 13.11
N THR A 427 1.85 -1.71 13.07
CA THR A 427 2.35 -2.40 11.87
C THR A 427 1.95 -3.88 11.95
N ILE A 428 1.91 -4.55 10.80
CA ILE A 428 1.57 -5.98 10.74
C ILE A 428 2.71 -6.79 10.13
N ALA A 429 2.66 -8.10 10.37
CA ALA A 429 3.52 -9.05 9.68
C ALA A 429 2.94 -9.42 8.30
N ALA A 430 3.81 -9.88 7.41
CA ALA A 430 3.42 -10.57 6.19
C ALA A 430 4.45 -11.64 5.82
N LEU A 431 4.02 -12.64 5.06
CA LEU A 431 4.90 -13.65 4.46
C LEU A 431 4.97 -13.41 2.95
N LEU A 432 6.17 -13.43 2.39
CA LEU A 432 6.40 -13.30 0.96
C LEU A 432 7.11 -14.56 0.46
N TYR A 433 6.55 -15.23 -0.53
CA TYR A 433 7.20 -16.30 -1.30
C TYR A 433 7.47 -15.82 -2.73
N TYR A 434 8.55 -16.28 -3.32
CA TYR A 434 8.95 -15.88 -4.67
C TYR A 434 9.77 -16.97 -5.36
N PRO A 435 9.83 -16.94 -6.71
CA PRO A 435 10.63 -17.89 -7.48
C PRO A 435 12.11 -17.70 -7.19
N ALA A 436 12.79 -18.76 -6.75
CA ALA A 436 14.17 -18.73 -6.30
C ALA A 436 15.04 -19.81 -6.96
N LEU A 437 16.36 -19.66 -6.83
CA LEU A 437 17.35 -20.65 -7.25
C LEU A 437 17.47 -21.82 -6.27
N ALA A 438 17.09 -21.61 -5.01
CA ALA A 438 17.07 -22.62 -3.94
C ALA A 438 15.80 -22.45 -3.08
N ASP A 439 15.37 -23.52 -2.41
CA ASP A 439 14.31 -23.39 -1.40
C ASP A 439 14.92 -22.78 -0.13
N GLY A 440 14.22 -21.84 0.52
CA GLY A 440 14.64 -21.32 1.82
C GLY A 440 14.38 -19.83 2.05
N GLU A 441 14.67 -19.38 3.27
CA GLU A 441 14.58 -17.98 3.65
C GLU A 441 15.69 -17.17 2.96
N GLU A 442 15.35 -16.00 2.44
CA GLU A 442 16.29 -15.10 1.74
C GLU A 442 17.03 -15.75 0.56
N ALA A 443 16.48 -16.84 0.00
CA ALA A 443 17.10 -17.53 -1.12
C ALA A 443 17.27 -16.60 -2.34
N PRO A 444 18.36 -16.73 -3.13
CA PRO A 444 18.54 -15.91 -4.31
C PRO A 444 17.39 -16.07 -5.32
N LEU A 445 16.90 -14.97 -5.87
CA LEU A 445 15.83 -14.97 -6.87
C LEU A 445 16.23 -15.75 -8.13
N SER A 446 15.29 -16.53 -8.67
CA SER A 446 15.40 -17.17 -9.97
C SER A 446 15.34 -16.13 -11.11
N PRO A 447 16.18 -16.25 -12.16
CA PRO A 447 16.06 -15.41 -13.35
C PRO A 447 14.73 -15.68 -14.09
N GLY A 448 14.34 -14.78 -15.00
CA GLY A 448 13.15 -14.95 -15.85
C GLY A 448 11.89 -14.21 -15.39
N GLY A 449 12.01 -13.26 -14.45
CA GLY A 449 10.95 -12.31 -14.15
C GLY A 449 10.79 -11.21 -15.23
N PRO A 450 9.81 -10.31 -15.08
CA PRO A 450 8.95 -10.17 -13.92
C PRO A 450 7.86 -11.23 -13.81
N PHE A 451 7.64 -11.66 -12.58
CA PHE A 451 6.73 -12.71 -12.15
C PHE A 451 5.37 -12.10 -11.77
N PRO A 452 4.25 -12.66 -12.23
CA PRO A 452 2.93 -12.22 -11.80
C PRO A 452 2.76 -12.30 -10.28
N VAL A 453 1.92 -11.42 -9.73
CA VAL A 453 1.72 -11.27 -8.29
C VAL A 453 0.43 -11.95 -7.84
N VAL A 454 0.47 -12.68 -6.74
CA VAL A 454 -0.73 -13.21 -6.06
C VAL A 454 -0.73 -12.75 -4.61
N ALA A 455 -1.77 -12.01 -4.19
CA ALA A 455 -1.97 -11.71 -2.78
C ALA A 455 -2.99 -12.65 -2.15
N ILE A 456 -2.68 -13.17 -0.96
CA ILE A 456 -3.50 -14.15 -0.26
C ILE A 456 -4.12 -13.55 1.00
N ALA A 457 -5.44 -13.62 1.11
CA ALA A 457 -6.16 -13.40 2.37
C ALA A 457 -6.49 -14.75 3.00
N HIS A 458 -5.99 -14.99 4.21
CA HIS A 458 -6.21 -16.24 4.94
C HIS A 458 -7.49 -16.21 5.80
N GLU A 459 -7.99 -17.39 6.16
CA GLU A 459 -9.01 -17.57 7.19
C GLU A 459 -8.46 -17.21 8.57
N ARG A 460 -9.31 -16.76 9.48
CA ARG A 460 -8.94 -16.38 10.84
C ARG A 460 -9.68 -17.23 11.87
N ARG A 461 -8.92 -17.90 12.75
CA ARG A 461 -9.49 -18.62 13.88
C ARG A 461 -10.05 -17.70 14.97
N LEU A 462 -11.07 -18.17 15.69
CA LEU A 462 -11.53 -17.53 16.92
C LEU A 462 -10.65 -17.99 18.09
N ARG A 463 -10.43 -17.13 19.10
CA ARG A 463 -9.73 -17.54 20.34
C ARG A 463 -10.40 -18.74 21.03
N ALA A 464 -11.72 -18.83 20.93
CA ALA A 464 -12.50 -19.93 21.48
C ALA A 464 -12.48 -21.20 20.62
N SER A 465 -11.84 -21.19 19.44
CA SER A 465 -11.78 -22.36 18.56
C SER A 465 -10.94 -23.47 19.21
N ALA A 466 -11.58 -24.60 19.52
CA ALA A 466 -10.88 -25.80 19.95
C ALA A 466 -9.98 -26.32 18.81
N VAL A 467 -8.70 -26.57 19.11
CA VAL A 467 -7.72 -27.09 18.17
C VAL A 467 -7.63 -28.61 18.25
N ALA A 468 -7.43 -29.26 17.12
CA ALA A 468 -7.14 -30.71 17.10
C ALA A 468 -5.76 -30.99 17.70
N PRO A 469 -5.51 -32.21 18.24
CA PRO A 469 -4.20 -32.59 18.74
C PRO A 469 -3.09 -32.37 17.69
N GLY A 470 -2.03 -31.66 18.07
CA GLY A 470 -0.89 -31.34 17.19
C GLY A 470 -1.07 -30.09 16.30
N ALA A 471 -2.25 -29.46 16.29
CA ALA A 471 -2.44 -28.18 15.61
C ALA A 471 -1.86 -27.01 16.44
N PRO A 472 -1.34 -25.96 15.80
CA PRO A 472 -0.77 -24.81 16.50
C PRO A 472 -1.81 -24.07 17.33
N ALA A 473 -1.55 -23.79 18.60
CA ALA A 473 -2.49 -23.04 19.45
C ALA A 473 -2.44 -21.51 19.22
N ASP A 474 -1.30 -20.98 18.77
CA ASP A 474 -1.11 -19.55 18.51
C ASP A 474 -1.87 -19.11 17.25
N ILE A 475 -2.87 -18.25 17.42
CA ILE A 475 -3.70 -17.68 16.34
C ILE A 475 -3.03 -16.51 15.63
N GLY A 476 -1.97 -15.93 16.18
CA GLY A 476 -1.22 -14.79 15.60
C GLY A 476 -0.32 -15.16 14.41
N GLN A 477 -0.39 -16.42 13.94
CA GLN A 477 0.43 -16.93 12.85
C GLN A 477 -0.41 -17.61 11.76
N ASP A 478 -1.71 -17.32 11.69
CA ASP A 478 -2.60 -17.99 10.71
C ASP A 478 -2.21 -17.67 9.27
N TYR A 479 -1.62 -16.51 8.99
CA TYR A 479 -1.07 -16.16 7.66
C TYR A 479 0.02 -17.12 7.17
N ARG A 480 0.68 -17.85 8.07
CA ARG A 480 1.67 -18.88 7.70
C ARG A 480 1.03 -20.20 7.28
N GLN A 481 -0.25 -20.41 7.60
CA GLN A 481 -0.90 -21.70 7.37
C GLN A 481 -1.06 -22.01 5.88
N LEU A 482 -1.04 -21.01 4.99
CA LEU A 482 -1.08 -21.21 3.54
C LEU A 482 0.32 -21.27 2.89
N ALA A 483 1.40 -21.37 3.68
CA ALA A 483 2.77 -21.41 3.18
C ALA A 483 3.02 -22.51 2.13
N GLY A 484 2.39 -23.69 2.28
CA GLY A 484 2.48 -24.76 1.27
C GLY A 484 1.94 -24.32 -0.11
N ILE A 485 0.81 -23.62 -0.13
CA ILE A 485 0.22 -23.05 -1.36
C ILE A 485 1.13 -21.95 -1.92
N MET A 486 1.60 -21.05 -1.06
CA MET A 486 2.50 -19.96 -1.44
C MET A 486 3.79 -20.48 -2.07
N ALA A 487 4.42 -21.48 -1.46
CA ALA A 487 5.63 -22.13 -1.96
C ALA A 487 5.38 -22.82 -3.29
N HIS A 488 4.24 -23.50 -3.46
CA HIS A 488 3.89 -24.13 -4.72
C HIS A 488 3.75 -23.09 -5.84
N LEU A 489 2.96 -22.04 -5.63
CA LEU A 489 2.80 -20.95 -6.59
C LEU A 489 4.15 -20.27 -6.91
N ALA A 490 5.01 -20.05 -5.91
CA ALA A 490 6.37 -19.54 -6.15
C ALA A 490 7.21 -20.45 -7.06
N ARG A 491 7.15 -21.77 -6.88
CA ARG A 491 7.82 -22.74 -7.77
C ARG A 491 7.30 -22.67 -9.22
N TRP A 492 6.05 -22.24 -9.39
CA TRP A 492 5.41 -22.03 -10.69
C TRP A 492 5.58 -20.62 -11.25
N GLY A 493 6.39 -19.76 -10.62
CA GLY A 493 6.74 -18.46 -11.18
C GLY A 493 5.85 -17.31 -10.73
N PHE A 494 5.28 -17.37 -9.53
CA PHE A 494 4.48 -16.29 -8.94
C PHE A 494 5.18 -15.66 -7.72
N ALA A 495 5.13 -14.33 -7.62
CA ALA A 495 5.45 -13.64 -6.37
C ALA A 495 4.19 -13.60 -5.49
N VAL A 496 4.25 -14.18 -4.30
CA VAL A 496 3.06 -14.45 -3.48
C VAL A 496 3.19 -13.80 -2.09
N ILE A 497 2.28 -12.90 -1.75
CA ILE A 497 2.29 -12.21 -0.45
C ILE A 497 1.03 -12.51 0.37
N ALA A 498 1.19 -12.82 1.65
CA ALA A 498 0.09 -13.04 2.59
C ALA A 498 0.30 -12.15 3.83
N PRO A 499 -0.47 -11.05 3.99
CA PRO A 499 -0.46 -10.27 5.22
C PRO A 499 -1.10 -11.03 6.38
N ASP A 500 -0.70 -10.68 7.60
CA ASP A 500 -1.37 -11.09 8.81
C ASP A 500 -2.72 -10.38 8.94
N LEU A 501 -3.80 -11.17 8.93
CA LEU A 501 -5.18 -10.76 9.15
C LEU A 501 -5.72 -11.26 10.50
N SER A 502 -4.89 -11.94 11.31
CA SER A 502 -5.32 -12.55 12.58
C SER A 502 -5.77 -11.55 13.63
N TRP A 503 -5.26 -10.33 13.57
CA TRP A 503 -5.59 -9.23 14.48
C TRP A 503 -6.97 -8.61 14.19
N LEU A 504 -7.54 -8.83 13.00
CA LEU A 504 -8.85 -8.29 12.65
C LEU A 504 -9.97 -9.00 13.42
N ALA A 505 -10.97 -8.23 13.84
CA ALA A 505 -12.18 -8.82 14.42
C ALA A 505 -12.93 -9.69 13.39
N PRO A 506 -13.73 -10.69 13.82
CA PRO A 506 -14.40 -11.60 12.89
C PRO A 506 -15.49 -10.89 12.08
N ASP A 507 -16.16 -9.93 12.69
CA ASP A 507 -17.14 -9.02 12.07
C ASP A 507 -16.50 -7.86 11.30
N ALA A 508 -15.16 -7.78 11.25
CA ALA A 508 -14.49 -6.75 10.48
C ALA A 508 -14.94 -6.84 9.02
N ALA A 509 -15.56 -5.77 8.53
CA ALA A 509 -16.17 -5.70 7.22
C ALA A 509 -15.17 -6.11 6.11
N PRO A 510 -15.66 -6.72 5.01
CA PRO A 510 -14.83 -7.14 3.87
C PRO A 510 -13.86 -6.05 3.37
N LEU A 511 -14.31 -4.79 3.40
CA LEU A 511 -13.53 -3.62 3.00
C LEU A 511 -12.24 -3.43 3.81
N ARG A 512 -12.29 -3.69 5.12
CA ARG A 512 -11.11 -3.53 5.98
C ARG A 512 -10.06 -4.60 5.69
N ARG A 513 -10.49 -5.86 5.52
CA ARG A 513 -9.61 -6.96 5.11
C ARG A 513 -9.00 -6.69 3.73
N ALA A 514 -9.80 -6.13 2.80
CA ALA A 514 -9.34 -5.71 1.49
C ALA A 514 -8.29 -4.60 1.56
N ALA A 515 -8.46 -3.60 2.43
CA ALA A 515 -7.48 -2.55 2.65
C ALA A 515 -6.13 -3.11 3.13
N VAL A 516 -6.13 -4.06 4.06
CA VAL A 516 -4.88 -4.73 4.50
C VAL A 516 -4.21 -5.49 3.35
N LEU A 517 -4.99 -6.16 2.51
CA LEU A 517 -4.47 -6.87 1.33
C LEU A 517 -3.88 -5.90 0.29
N ARG A 518 -4.51 -4.72 0.11
CA ARG A 518 -4.00 -3.61 -0.72
C ARG A 518 -2.70 -3.02 -0.15
N ASP A 519 -2.60 -2.90 1.16
CA ASP A 519 -1.39 -2.41 1.83
C ASP A 519 -0.22 -3.38 1.65
N ALA A 520 -0.49 -4.69 1.70
CA ALA A 520 0.51 -5.71 1.39
C ALA A 520 1.01 -5.62 -0.05
N LEU A 521 0.09 -5.49 -1.02
CA LEU A 521 0.48 -5.27 -2.43
C LEU A 521 1.26 -3.96 -2.62
N SER A 522 0.89 -2.89 -1.91
CA SER A 522 1.58 -1.61 -1.95
C SER A 522 3.00 -1.70 -1.39
N HIS A 523 3.15 -2.37 -0.24
CA HIS A 523 4.44 -2.67 0.35
C HIS A 523 5.31 -3.49 -0.60
N LEU A 524 4.75 -4.54 -1.20
CA LEU A 524 5.46 -5.35 -2.19
C LEU A 524 5.86 -4.50 -3.40
N ARG A 525 4.97 -3.70 -3.99
CA ARG A 525 5.26 -2.87 -5.19
C ARG A 525 6.39 -1.89 -4.96
N ALA A 526 6.42 -1.26 -3.80
CA ALA A 526 7.46 -0.30 -3.46
C ALA A 526 8.78 -0.98 -3.03
N GLY A 527 8.76 -2.25 -2.60
CA GLY A 527 9.96 -3.06 -2.33
C GLY A 527 10.48 -3.90 -3.51
N SER A 528 9.66 -4.10 -4.55
CA SER A 528 9.94 -5.04 -5.65
C SER A 528 10.88 -4.52 -6.74
N ARG A 529 11.39 -3.28 -6.64
CA ARG A 529 12.39 -2.73 -7.59
C ARG A 529 13.84 -3.15 -7.27
N GLY A 530 14.00 -4.17 -6.43
CA GLY A 530 15.23 -4.96 -6.28
C GLY A 530 15.22 -6.21 -7.19
N PRO A 531 15.73 -7.38 -6.73
CA PRO A 531 15.60 -8.63 -7.50
C PRO A 531 14.15 -9.10 -7.55
N LEU A 532 13.22 -8.40 -6.91
CA LEU A 532 11.86 -8.80 -6.61
C LEU A 532 10.98 -8.88 -7.87
N LEU A 533 11.48 -9.16 -9.10
CA LEU A 533 10.89 -8.72 -10.39
C LEU A 533 9.40 -9.09 -10.42
N ALA A 534 8.51 -8.20 -9.99
CA ALA A 534 7.11 -8.49 -9.74
C ALA A 534 6.27 -7.67 -10.71
N ASP A 535 5.36 -8.35 -11.40
CA ASP A 535 4.49 -7.78 -12.39
C ASP A 535 3.11 -7.50 -11.79
N PHE A 536 2.87 -6.23 -11.45
CA PHE A 536 1.60 -5.78 -10.88
C PHE A 536 0.52 -5.56 -11.92
N ASP A 537 0.85 -5.54 -13.22
CA ASP A 537 -0.16 -5.54 -14.27
C ASP A 537 -0.79 -6.92 -14.39
N ARG A 538 -0.08 -7.96 -13.98
CA ARG A 538 -0.54 -9.36 -13.86
C ARG A 538 -0.76 -9.75 -12.40
N ALA A 539 -1.65 -9.03 -11.71
CA ALA A 539 -2.01 -9.32 -10.32
C ALA A 539 -3.27 -10.20 -10.19
N GLY A 540 -3.24 -11.18 -9.28
CA GLY A 540 -4.38 -11.98 -8.87
C GLY A 540 -4.56 -12.00 -7.35
N LEU A 541 -5.76 -12.39 -6.90
CA LEU A 541 -6.07 -12.54 -5.48
C LEU A 541 -6.53 -13.96 -5.17
N LEU A 542 -6.15 -14.44 -3.99
CA LEU A 542 -6.61 -15.71 -3.43
C LEU A 542 -7.18 -15.47 -2.04
N GLY A 543 -8.41 -15.92 -1.78
CA GLY A 543 -9.01 -15.85 -0.46
C GLY A 543 -9.37 -17.24 0.06
N HIS A 544 -8.91 -17.60 1.26
CA HIS A 544 -9.34 -18.82 1.97
C HIS A 544 -10.38 -18.50 3.03
N GLY A 545 -11.50 -19.23 3.07
CA GLY A 545 -12.52 -19.03 4.10
C GLY A 545 -13.12 -17.62 4.07
N LEU A 546 -13.14 -16.91 5.20
CA LEU A 546 -13.50 -15.49 5.30
C LEU A 546 -12.58 -14.58 4.47
N GLY A 547 -11.35 -15.03 4.18
CA GLY A 547 -10.44 -14.34 3.27
C GLY A 547 -11.00 -14.20 1.85
N ALA A 548 -11.96 -15.05 1.44
CA ALA A 548 -12.68 -14.90 0.17
C ALA A 548 -13.40 -13.55 0.05
N GLN A 549 -14.00 -13.06 1.15
CA GLN A 549 -14.67 -11.76 1.16
C GLN A 549 -13.70 -10.60 0.94
N ALA A 550 -12.48 -10.72 1.47
CA ALA A 550 -11.42 -9.73 1.27
C ALA A 550 -10.95 -9.68 -0.19
N ALA A 551 -10.74 -10.85 -0.81
CA ALA A 551 -10.35 -10.96 -2.21
C ALA A 551 -11.42 -10.37 -3.14
N LEU A 552 -12.70 -10.65 -2.87
CA LEU A 552 -13.82 -10.07 -3.61
C LEU A 552 -13.89 -8.56 -3.43
N ALA A 553 -13.83 -8.07 -2.19
CA ALA A 553 -13.92 -6.64 -1.89
C ALA A 553 -12.79 -5.83 -2.53
N LEU A 554 -11.53 -6.29 -2.46
CA LEU A 554 -10.41 -5.61 -3.11
C LEU A 554 -10.53 -5.62 -4.64
N SER A 555 -11.05 -6.72 -5.21
CA SER A 555 -11.27 -6.79 -6.66
C SER A 555 -12.32 -5.79 -7.13
N LEU A 556 -13.30 -5.44 -6.30
CA LEU A 556 -14.36 -4.49 -6.64
C LEU A 556 -14.02 -3.04 -6.28
N ASP A 557 -12.90 -2.80 -5.58
CA ASP A 557 -12.47 -1.46 -5.20
C ASP A 557 -11.91 -0.69 -6.40
N ALA A 558 -12.73 0.20 -6.97
CA ALA A 558 -12.34 1.07 -8.08
C ALA A 558 -11.26 2.09 -7.71
N ALA A 559 -11.04 2.36 -6.42
CA ALA A 559 -9.98 3.25 -5.95
C ALA A 559 -8.63 2.51 -5.76
N SER A 560 -8.64 1.18 -5.81
CA SER A 560 -7.44 0.37 -5.70
C SER A 560 -6.43 0.73 -6.79
N PRO A 561 -5.14 0.93 -6.47
CA PRO A 561 -4.10 1.17 -7.47
C PRO A 561 -3.67 -0.11 -8.21
N PHE A 562 -4.31 -1.26 -7.92
CA PHE A 562 -4.01 -2.55 -8.51
C PHE A 562 -5.16 -3.03 -9.39
N HIS A 563 -4.85 -3.33 -10.65
CA HIS A 563 -5.78 -3.98 -11.54
C HIS A 563 -5.74 -5.50 -11.32
N ILE A 564 -6.75 -6.04 -10.63
CA ILE A 564 -6.85 -7.48 -10.35
C ILE A 564 -7.41 -8.19 -11.58
N ARG A 565 -6.59 -9.04 -12.19
CA ARG A 565 -6.94 -9.81 -13.40
C ARG A 565 -7.68 -11.11 -13.11
N ALA A 566 -7.42 -11.77 -11.98
CA ALA A 566 -8.00 -13.08 -11.68
C ALA A 566 -8.22 -13.28 -10.17
N VAL A 567 -9.32 -13.93 -9.79
CA VAL A 567 -9.70 -14.14 -8.39
C VAL A 567 -9.97 -15.61 -8.12
N ALA A 568 -9.29 -16.18 -7.13
CA ALA A 568 -9.51 -17.54 -6.66
C ALA A 568 -10.06 -17.54 -5.22
N LEU A 569 -11.11 -18.31 -4.98
CA LEU A 569 -11.75 -18.48 -3.68
C LEU A 569 -11.61 -19.94 -3.25
N LEU A 570 -10.89 -20.17 -2.16
CA LEU A 570 -10.64 -21.49 -1.58
C LEU A 570 -11.54 -21.67 -0.35
N ALA A 571 -12.44 -22.63 -0.41
CA ALA A 571 -13.44 -22.90 0.63
C ALA A 571 -14.11 -21.61 1.16
N PRO A 572 -14.71 -20.76 0.29
CA PRO A 572 -15.29 -19.50 0.74
C PRO A 572 -16.35 -19.74 1.82
N ALA A 573 -16.24 -18.98 2.92
CA ALA A 573 -17.10 -19.12 4.10
C ALA A 573 -17.99 -17.88 4.31
N GLY A 574 -19.06 -18.07 5.07
CA GLY A 574 -20.05 -17.04 5.40
C GLY A 574 -21.27 -17.02 4.47
N GLU A 575 -22.25 -16.19 4.83
CA GLU A 575 -23.52 -16.02 4.11
C GLU A 575 -23.26 -15.44 2.70
N PRO A 576 -23.62 -16.16 1.61
CA PRO A 576 -23.42 -15.70 0.24
C PRO A 576 -24.06 -14.34 -0.03
N GLU A 577 -25.22 -14.06 0.57
CA GLU A 577 -25.97 -12.81 0.39
C GLU A 577 -25.20 -11.60 0.94
N ARG A 578 -24.35 -11.82 1.94
CA ARG A 578 -23.49 -10.78 2.54
C ARG A 578 -22.14 -10.66 1.86
N ALA A 579 -21.78 -11.60 0.98
CA ALA A 579 -20.53 -11.53 0.23
C ALA A 579 -20.59 -10.39 -0.81
N PRO A 580 -19.47 -9.71 -1.08
CA PRO A 580 -19.41 -8.69 -2.13
C PRO A 580 -19.91 -9.24 -3.49
N PRO A 581 -20.51 -8.40 -4.36
CA PRO A 581 -21.21 -8.84 -5.57
C PRO A 581 -20.28 -9.45 -6.60
N ILE A 582 -20.11 -10.77 -6.55
CA ILE A 582 -19.21 -11.55 -7.41
C ILE A 582 -19.56 -11.45 -8.90
N ASP A 583 -20.82 -11.19 -9.23
CA ASP A 583 -21.32 -10.97 -10.59
C ASP A 583 -20.76 -9.70 -11.24
N ALA A 584 -20.40 -8.70 -10.44
CA ALA A 584 -19.76 -7.46 -10.90
C ALA A 584 -18.27 -7.63 -11.24
N LEU A 585 -17.70 -8.83 -11.06
CA LEU A 585 -16.33 -9.12 -11.49
C LEU A 585 -16.20 -9.29 -13.00
N ALA A 586 -17.26 -9.72 -13.69
CA ALA A 586 -17.18 -9.97 -15.13
C ALA A 586 -16.68 -8.73 -15.90
N PRO A 587 -15.79 -8.92 -16.90
CA PRO A 587 -15.38 -10.20 -17.49
C PRO A 587 -14.18 -10.88 -16.82
N ARG A 588 -13.85 -10.56 -15.56
CA ARG A 588 -12.68 -11.14 -14.87
C ARG A 588 -12.94 -12.58 -14.43
N PRO A 589 -11.99 -13.50 -14.66
CA PRO A 589 -12.09 -14.90 -14.30
C PRO A 589 -12.17 -15.13 -12.78
N VAL A 590 -13.04 -16.07 -12.41
CA VAL A 590 -13.22 -16.53 -11.02
C VAL A 590 -13.02 -18.04 -10.93
N LEU A 591 -12.22 -18.49 -9.97
CA LEU A 591 -12.13 -19.89 -9.56
C LEU A 591 -12.69 -20.07 -8.15
N ILE A 592 -13.53 -21.07 -7.95
CA ILE A 592 -14.01 -21.51 -6.65
C ILE A 592 -13.57 -22.97 -6.43
N VAL A 593 -12.84 -23.24 -5.36
CA VAL A 593 -12.41 -24.59 -4.95
C VAL A 593 -13.05 -24.91 -3.61
N HIS A 594 -13.68 -26.07 -3.45
CA HIS A 594 -14.25 -26.47 -2.16
C HIS A 594 -14.22 -27.99 -1.94
N GLY A 595 -14.36 -28.41 -0.68
CA GLY A 595 -14.46 -29.81 -0.29
C GLY A 595 -15.90 -30.26 -0.07
N THR A 596 -16.19 -31.56 -0.21
CA THR A 596 -17.52 -32.11 0.10
C THR A 596 -17.72 -32.46 1.57
N ALA A 597 -16.64 -32.53 2.36
CA ALA A 597 -16.65 -32.74 3.80
C ALA A 597 -16.36 -31.43 4.58
N ASP A 598 -16.61 -30.27 3.96
CA ASP A 598 -16.45 -28.96 4.59
C ASP A 598 -17.76 -28.54 5.28
N PRO A 599 -17.83 -28.54 6.63
CA PRO A 599 -19.04 -28.18 7.35
C PRO A 599 -19.25 -26.65 7.45
N VAL A 600 -18.20 -25.86 7.21
CA VAL A 600 -18.20 -24.40 7.38
C VAL A 600 -18.72 -23.70 6.13
N ALA A 601 -18.38 -24.25 4.96
CA ALA A 601 -18.76 -23.68 3.68
C ALA A 601 -20.21 -23.98 3.25
N ALA A 602 -20.96 -24.79 4.01
CA ALA A 602 -22.31 -25.33 3.72
C ALA A 602 -23.17 -24.55 2.70
N GLY A 603 -22.97 -24.81 1.40
CA GLY A 603 -23.73 -24.21 0.28
C GLY A 603 -23.16 -22.93 -0.33
N SER A 604 -22.26 -22.23 0.35
CA SER A 604 -21.68 -20.96 -0.09
C SER A 604 -20.89 -21.03 -1.42
N PRO A 605 -20.00 -22.02 -1.64
CA PRO A 605 -19.26 -22.16 -2.90
C PRO A 605 -20.18 -22.29 -4.12
N ALA A 606 -21.21 -23.13 -4.04
CA ALA A 606 -22.16 -23.34 -5.13
C ALA A 606 -22.99 -22.08 -5.41
N ALA A 607 -23.50 -21.42 -4.36
CA ALA A 607 -24.28 -20.18 -4.50
C ALA A 607 -23.45 -19.05 -5.12
N LEU A 608 -22.17 -18.92 -4.75
CA LEU A 608 -21.25 -17.94 -5.35
C LEU A 608 -20.97 -18.26 -6.82
N TYR A 609 -20.80 -19.54 -7.17
CA TYR A 609 -20.61 -19.96 -8.56
C TYR A 609 -21.83 -19.64 -9.44
N GLU A 610 -23.04 -19.94 -8.96
CA GLU A 610 -24.27 -19.66 -9.73
C GLU A 610 -24.48 -18.16 -9.94
N ARG A 611 -24.10 -17.32 -8.97
CA ARG A 611 -24.17 -15.86 -9.09
C ARG A 611 -23.08 -15.28 -10.00
N ALA A 612 -21.88 -15.87 -10.01
CA ALA A 612 -20.79 -15.38 -10.85
C ALA A 612 -21.15 -15.44 -12.34
N ARG A 613 -20.60 -14.50 -13.10
CA ARG A 613 -20.70 -14.46 -14.57
C ARG A 613 -19.40 -15.00 -15.19
N ALA A 614 -19.51 -15.57 -16.39
CA ALA A 614 -18.35 -16.09 -17.11
C ALA A 614 -17.26 -15.02 -17.32
N PRO A 615 -15.95 -15.38 -17.29
CA PRO A 615 -15.42 -16.73 -17.09
C PRO A 615 -15.45 -17.17 -15.62
N LYS A 616 -15.96 -18.38 -15.34
CA LYS A 616 -16.03 -18.94 -13.98
C LYS A 616 -15.76 -20.44 -13.96
N HIS A 617 -15.14 -20.90 -12.87
CA HIS A 617 -14.77 -22.30 -12.64
C HIS A 617 -15.15 -22.73 -11.22
N LEU A 618 -15.68 -23.94 -11.08
CA LEU A 618 -15.94 -24.61 -9.80
C LEU A 618 -15.23 -25.96 -9.78
N VAL A 619 -14.38 -26.16 -8.78
CA VAL A 619 -13.68 -27.42 -8.52
C VAL A 619 -14.17 -27.99 -7.19
N THR A 620 -14.73 -29.20 -7.23
CA THR A 620 -15.24 -29.89 -6.05
C THR A 620 -14.30 -31.04 -5.68
N LEU A 621 -13.74 -31.02 -4.48
CA LEU A 621 -12.79 -32.01 -3.98
C LEU A 621 -13.51 -33.02 -3.07
N PRO A 622 -13.76 -34.27 -3.52
CA PRO A 622 -14.48 -35.26 -2.73
C PRO A 622 -13.73 -35.59 -1.44
N GLY A 623 -14.43 -35.55 -0.30
CA GLY A 623 -13.88 -35.91 1.00
C GLY A 623 -12.89 -34.91 1.62
N ALA A 624 -12.65 -33.77 0.98
CA ALA A 624 -11.84 -32.69 1.53
C ALA A 624 -12.64 -31.88 2.56
N ASN A 625 -11.97 -31.44 3.63
CA ASN A 625 -12.56 -30.61 4.69
C ASN A 625 -12.09 -29.15 4.59
N HIS A 626 -12.48 -28.30 5.54
CA HIS A 626 -12.28 -26.84 5.44
C HIS A 626 -10.81 -26.43 5.57
N PHE A 627 -10.10 -27.04 6.52
CA PHE A 627 -8.72 -26.69 6.85
C PHE A 627 -7.68 -27.64 6.27
N GLY A 628 -8.08 -28.64 5.48
CA GLY A 628 -7.16 -29.58 4.83
C GLY A 628 -6.21 -28.93 3.83
N TYR A 629 -6.51 -27.72 3.37
CA TYR A 629 -5.60 -26.92 2.52
C TYR A 629 -4.48 -26.22 3.29
N ALA A 630 -4.65 -26.04 4.61
CA ALA A 630 -3.65 -25.42 5.47
C ALA A 630 -2.49 -26.39 5.77
N THR A 631 -1.33 -25.85 6.12
CA THR A 631 -0.08 -26.59 6.38
C THR A 631 -0.22 -27.49 7.59
N SER A 632 -0.71 -26.94 8.71
CA SER A 632 -0.81 -27.64 10.00
C SER A 632 -2.11 -27.38 10.75
N LEU A 633 -3.00 -26.54 10.19
CA LEU A 633 -4.21 -26.13 10.87
C LEU A 633 -5.26 -27.25 10.84
N GLY A 634 -5.72 -27.68 12.01
CA GLY A 634 -6.88 -28.55 12.18
C GLY A 634 -7.67 -28.10 13.41
N LEU A 635 -8.97 -27.86 13.25
CA LEU A 635 -9.86 -27.52 14.36
C LEU A 635 -10.62 -28.76 14.80
N ALA A 636 -11.08 -28.77 16.05
CA ALA A 636 -11.98 -29.83 16.51
C ALA A 636 -13.37 -29.64 15.87
N GLY A 637 -14.09 -30.76 15.70
CA GLY A 637 -15.49 -30.72 15.28
C GLY A 637 -16.32 -29.84 16.23
N PRO A 638 -17.28 -29.04 15.73
CA PRO A 638 -17.84 -29.07 14.37
C PRO A 638 -17.18 -28.15 13.34
N LEU A 639 -16.10 -27.44 13.68
CA LEU A 639 -15.47 -26.44 12.78
C LEU A 639 -14.59 -27.06 11.69
N ASP A 640 -14.15 -28.30 11.87
CA ASP A 640 -13.49 -29.09 10.83
C ASP A 640 -13.99 -30.54 10.97
N ALA A 641 -14.63 -31.06 9.93
CA ALA A 641 -15.07 -32.45 9.93
C ALA A 641 -13.90 -33.38 9.55
N PRO A 642 -13.94 -34.67 9.92
CA PRO A 642 -12.95 -35.64 9.44
C PRO A 642 -12.93 -35.67 7.92
N ALA A 643 -11.75 -35.46 7.33
CA ALA A 643 -11.56 -35.61 5.89
C ALA A 643 -11.37 -37.09 5.52
N GLU A 644 -11.86 -37.48 4.35
CA GLU A 644 -11.57 -38.79 3.76
C GLU A 644 -10.22 -38.78 3.05
N LEU A 645 -9.81 -37.63 2.51
CA LEU A 645 -8.52 -37.42 1.89
C LEU A 645 -7.47 -37.02 2.92
N SER A 646 -6.24 -37.53 2.76
CA SER A 646 -5.12 -37.03 3.54
C SER A 646 -4.87 -35.55 3.27
N ARG A 647 -4.35 -34.82 4.27
CA ARG A 647 -4.01 -33.39 4.12
C ARG A 647 -3.10 -33.14 2.91
N ARG A 648 -2.13 -34.03 2.67
CA ARG A 648 -1.22 -33.94 1.54
C ARG A 648 -1.94 -34.03 0.19
N GLU A 649 -2.94 -34.91 0.08
CA GLU A 649 -3.77 -35.02 -1.12
C GLU A 649 -4.63 -33.78 -1.33
N GLN A 650 -5.28 -33.28 -0.28
CA GLN A 650 -6.08 -32.05 -0.34
C GLN A 650 -5.24 -30.84 -0.79
N GLN A 651 -4.03 -30.70 -0.24
CA GLN A 651 -3.08 -29.67 -0.66
C GLN A 651 -2.60 -29.84 -2.10
N ALA A 652 -2.26 -31.06 -2.52
CA ALA A 652 -1.85 -31.33 -3.90
C ALA A 652 -2.96 -30.97 -4.90
N LEU A 653 -4.19 -31.40 -4.64
CA LEU A 653 -5.35 -31.06 -5.46
C LEU A 653 -5.57 -29.55 -5.54
N ALA A 654 -5.69 -28.87 -4.40
CA ALA A 654 -5.95 -27.44 -4.37
C ALA A 654 -4.84 -26.63 -5.05
N THR A 655 -3.57 -26.96 -4.78
CA THR A 655 -2.43 -26.23 -5.37
C THR A 655 -2.33 -26.43 -6.88
N GLY A 656 -2.63 -27.62 -7.40
CA GLY A 656 -2.63 -27.89 -8.83
C GLY A 656 -3.65 -27.04 -9.59
N TYR A 657 -4.90 -26.99 -9.11
CA TYR A 657 -5.95 -26.17 -9.74
C TYR A 657 -5.70 -24.66 -9.58
N LEU A 658 -5.17 -24.22 -8.44
CA LEU A 658 -4.77 -22.81 -8.25
C LEU A 658 -3.64 -22.41 -9.21
N ALA A 659 -2.62 -23.26 -9.37
CA ALA A 659 -1.53 -23.01 -10.32
C ALA A 659 -2.02 -23.00 -11.77
N ALA A 660 -2.90 -23.94 -12.14
CA ALA A 660 -3.53 -23.99 -13.46
C ALA A 660 -4.30 -22.69 -13.77
N PHE A 661 -5.08 -22.19 -12.81
CA PHE A 661 -5.87 -20.98 -12.95
C PHE A 661 -5.01 -19.73 -13.12
N PHE A 662 -4.05 -19.52 -12.22
CA PHE A 662 -3.19 -18.35 -12.31
C PHE A 662 -2.24 -18.42 -13.52
N ASN A 663 -1.77 -19.60 -13.94
CA ASN A 663 -1.00 -19.73 -15.19
C ASN A 663 -1.87 -19.35 -16.40
N GLY A 664 -3.09 -19.85 -16.47
CA GLY A 664 -4.00 -19.58 -17.59
C GLY A 664 -4.35 -18.11 -17.74
N TYR A 665 -4.67 -17.42 -16.63
CA TYR A 665 -5.20 -16.06 -16.67
C TYR A 665 -4.19 -14.94 -16.36
N LEU A 666 -3.12 -15.22 -15.61
CA LEU A 666 -2.07 -14.23 -15.38
C LEU A 666 -0.89 -14.40 -16.34
N ARG A 667 -0.64 -15.60 -16.88
CA ARG A 667 0.49 -15.84 -17.82
C ARG A 667 0.05 -16.18 -19.24
N ASP A 668 -1.25 -16.07 -19.52
CA ASP A 668 -1.85 -16.38 -20.81
C ASP A 668 -1.58 -17.82 -21.30
N ALA A 669 -1.31 -18.75 -20.37
CA ALA A 669 -1.00 -20.15 -20.68
C ALA A 669 -2.30 -20.96 -20.87
N ARG A 670 -2.97 -20.77 -22.02
CA ARG A 670 -4.31 -21.34 -22.28
C ARG A 670 -4.45 -22.84 -22.02
N ALA A 671 -3.41 -23.64 -22.33
CA ALA A 671 -3.42 -25.09 -22.06
C ALA A 671 -3.58 -25.44 -20.55
N SER A 672 -3.24 -24.52 -19.65
CA SER A 672 -3.50 -24.71 -18.21
C SER A 672 -4.99 -24.63 -17.87
N LEU A 673 -5.84 -24.09 -18.75
CA LEU A 673 -7.29 -23.99 -18.52
C LEU A 673 -8.04 -25.29 -18.89
N ASP A 674 -7.40 -26.22 -19.59
CA ASP A 674 -8.02 -27.50 -20.01
C ASP A 674 -8.42 -28.32 -18.78
N ALA A 675 -7.59 -28.32 -17.73
CA ALA A 675 -7.92 -28.93 -16.45
C ALA A 675 -9.10 -28.24 -15.74
N LEU A 676 -9.25 -26.93 -15.93
CA LEU A 676 -10.32 -26.13 -15.33
C LEU A 676 -11.64 -26.19 -16.12
N SER A 677 -11.66 -26.87 -17.26
CA SER A 677 -12.85 -27.16 -18.05
C SER A 677 -13.20 -28.65 -18.05
N GLY A 678 -12.42 -29.49 -17.35
CA GLY A 678 -12.59 -30.94 -17.33
C GLY A 678 -12.14 -31.63 -18.62
N GLN A 679 -11.49 -30.92 -19.55
CA GLN A 679 -11.00 -31.47 -20.81
C GLN A 679 -9.72 -32.30 -20.65
N ALA A 680 -8.95 -32.04 -19.58
CA ALA A 680 -7.74 -32.79 -19.24
C ALA A 680 -7.65 -33.00 -17.72
N ALA A 681 -6.96 -34.06 -17.30
CA ALA A 681 -6.55 -34.20 -15.90
C ALA A 681 -5.26 -33.40 -15.64
N LEU A 682 -5.05 -32.97 -14.40
CA LEU A 682 -3.77 -32.40 -13.99
C LEU A 682 -2.69 -33.48 -13.95
N GLU A 683 -1.50 -33.15 -14.46
CA GLU A 683 -0.33 -34.05 -14.47
C GLU A 683 0.02 -34.49 -13.04
N GLY A 684 0.05 -35.81 -12.79
CA GLY A 684 0.26 -36.42 -11.48
C GLY A 684 -1.01 -36.61 -10.63
N LEU A 685 -2.19 -36.26 -11.17
CA LEU A 685 -3.51 -36.42 -10.53
C LEU A 685 -4.50 -37.21 -11.41
N GLU A 686 -4.02 -37.89 -12.47
CA GLU A 686 -4.85 -38.57 -13.48
C GLU A 686 -5.71 -39.70 -12.91
N ALA A 687 -5.28 -40.30 -11.80
CA ALA A 687 -6.01 -41.36 -11.11
C ALA A 687 -7.19 -40.86 -10.26
N GLN A 688 -7.39 -39.54 -10.14
CA GLN A 688 -8.43 -38.95 -9.32
C GLN A 688 -9.50 -38.29 -10.19
N GLU A 689 -10.74 -38.78 -10.07
CA GLU A 689 -11.89 -38.10 -10.67
C GLU A 689 -12.26 -36.88 -9.83
N ILE A 690 -11.99 -35.69 -10.36
CA ILE A 690 -12.30 -34.42 -9.72
C ILE A 690 -13.41 -33.73 -10.51
N PRO A 691 -14.61 -33.52 -9.93
CA PRO A 691 -15.66 -32.77 -10.58
C PRO A 691 -15.25 -31.31 -10.81
N VAL A 692 -15.34 -30.88 -12.08
CA VAL A 692 -15.09 -29.51 -12.52
C VAL A 692 -16.28 -29.01 -13.32
N ARG A 693 -16.80 -27.82 -12.99
CA ARG A 693 -17.79 -27.08 -13.79
C ARG A 693 -17.15 -25.78 -14.27
N ALA A 694 -17.40 -25.41 -15.51
CA ALA A 694 -16.89 -24.16 -16.06
C ALA A 694 -17.88 -23.51 -17.03
N GLU A 695 -17.90 -22.19 -17.02
CA GLU A 695 -18.56 -21.38 -18.04
C GLU A 695 -17.53 -20.36 -18.56
N VAL A 696 -17.18 -20.47 -19.83
CA VAL A 696 -16.19 -19.63 -20.51
C VAL A 696 -16.89 -18.91 -21.67
N PRO A 697 -16.61 -17.62 -21.94
CA PRO A 697 -17.24 -16.92 -23.05
C PRO A 697 -17.04 -17.66 -24.38
N GLY A 698 -18.13 -18.12 -25.02
CA GLY A 698 -18.10 -18.74 -26.35
C GLY A 698 -18.51 -20.21 -26.47
N SER A 699 -18.85 -20.92 -25.38
CA SER A 699 -19.29 -22.33 -25.45
C SER A 699 -20.79 -22.54 -25.73
N GLY A 700 -21.51 -21.50 -26.15
CA GLY A 700 -22.94 -21.53 -26.45
C GLY A 700 -23.26 -21.35 -27.93
N ALA A 701 -22.87 -22.30 -28.77
CA ALA A 701 -23.46 -22.53 -30.10
C ALA A 701 -23.04 -23.93 -30.61
N GLY A 702 -23.90 -24.92 -30.41
CA GLY A 702 -23.69 -26.27 -30.91
C GLY A 702 -24.49 -27.29 -30.11
N THR A 703 -25.76 -27.43 -30.49
CA THR A 703 -26.65 -28.57 -30.15
C THR A 703 -26.05 -29.90 -30.58
#